data_AF-A0A820VYM9-F1
#
_entry.id   AF-A0A820VYM9-F1
#
_cell.length_a   1.000
_cell.length_b   1.000
_cell.length_c   1.000
_cell.angle_alpha   90.00
_cell.angle_beta   90.00
_cell.angle_gamma   90.00
#
_symmetry.space_group_name_H-M   'P 1'
#
loop_
_entity.id
_entity.type
_entity.pdbx_description
1 polymer ?
#
loop_
_entity_poly.entity_id
_entity_poly.type
_entity_poly.pdbx_seq_one_letter_code
_entity_poly.pdbx_strand_id
1 'polypeptide(L)'
;MSGPISAFARYSEEVSLSPQNDSVLPASRKRKRVSMANTNGHLKENQTKKNRSKSLQPALPVSETNGQSKIIEQPSTTKKIKNSETKFLSPAYPTPYPQRRVLVSGPRHSQIDKPTLEENSETNEDEDEDEDEDEADEIEDESPLSAWLHDHVPIEDSTLLGEHLFGLLIDPTPVKQFIKRTWQREALLIQRKQPTYYNGLFSTSDIDDILRENTLEYGENIDLTFYNPATSKKERHNPEGRARPAVVWDAYNEGCSIRLLNPHTYSTSIWKLLSCLQEYFGSLVGANTYLTPPGSQGFAPHYDDIDAFILQLEGKKHWRVYKPLNDDEVLPLKSSVDLDKKVIENVKPCIDVVLEAGDLLYMPRGYIHQGRTLDDAHSLHLTVSCYQQNTWGDLFKILLPKAVDYAMKTNVKFRQGLPLGCLNHFGFIHSTKKLPMKKRANFHAKCHQLLDELLRESVPIQMDNSVDVMAQKFMHDALPPMLTAEEQLTTIQEQGERWNSDLNRVSNVVELEPDTRIRLLRRHCLRVVENDNNDEDNEDNIVAHYTTDNARSYHDRPLSTLGVDKETLPALEMLFTIYPEYISIDSLPLATIEDKITFVSTLYEKGLVRTEYELEHSDGEDEEGDESDSDEEDGLVLKRQKVHNESTDDDDDDDDDDDEDA
;
A
#
# COMPACT_ATOMS: atom_id res chain seq x y z
N MET A 1 -1.27 25.93 8.38
CA MET A 1 -1.44 25.92 6.91
C MET A 1 -0.64 24.75 6.38
N SER A 2 -1.29 23.61 6.21
CA SER A 2 -0.70 22.40 5.64
C SER A 2 -1.09 22.30 4.16
N GLY A 3 -0.19 21.76 3.34
CA GLY A 3 -0.55 21.23 2.03
C GLY A 3 -1.56 20.08 2.16
N PRO A 4 -2.03 19.49 1.06
CA PRO A 4 -2.68 18.19 1.12
C PRO A 4 -1.71 17.20 1.79
N ILE A 5 -2.23 16.49 2.79
CA ILE A 5 -1.49 15.50 3.55
C ILE A 5 -1.62 14.18 2.78
N SER A 6 -0.56 13.74 2.10
CA SER A 6 -0.42 12.39 1.54
C SER A 6 -0.80 11.32 2.60
N ALA A 7 -1.15 10.09 2.20
CA ALA A 7 -1.51 9.02 3.15
C ALA A 7 -0.46 8.83 4.28
N PHE A 8 0.82 9.06 3.94
CA PHE A 8 2.00 9.00 4.80
C PHE A 8 2.18 10.24 5.72
N ALA A 9 1.57 11.38 5.39
CA ALA A 9 1.95 12.68 5.97
C ALA A 9 1.33 12.97 7.36
N ARG A 10 0.57 12.04 7.95
CA ARG A 10 0.21 12.06 9.39
C ARG A 10 1.46 11.91 10.29
N TYR A 11 2.53 11.29 9.79
CA TYR A 11 3.66 10.81 10.62
C TYR A 11 4.97 11.57 10.38
N SER A 12 4.94 12.71 9.69
CA SER A 12 6.14 13.46 9.29
C SER A 12 6.69 14.46 10.33
N GLU A 13 6.12 14.54 11.54
CA GLU A 13 6.55 15.50 12.57
C GLU A 13 7.47 14.89 13.67
N GLU A 14 7.57 13.56 13.79
CA GLU A 14 8.39 12.91 14.84
C GLU A 14 9.89 12.73 14.47
N VAL A 15 10.56 13.82 14.11
CA VAL A 15 12.05 13.85 14.08
C VAL A 15 12.58 15.12 14.75
N SER A 16 12.30 15.27 16.05
CA SER A 16 12.88 16.33 16.89
C SER A 16 13.41 15.83 18.24
N LEU A 17 14.58 15.17 18.21
CA LEU A 17 15.58 15.08 19.28
C LEU A 17 15.05 14.98 20.73
N SER A 18 14.88 13.76 21.22
CA SER A 18 14.75 13.48 22.66
C SER A 18 16.01 13.89 23.44
N PRO A 19 15.93 14.77 24.46
CA PRO A 19 16.99 14.93 25.44
C PRO A 19 17.05 13.70 26.35
N GLN A 20 18.25 13.30 26.77
CA GLN A 20 18.43 12.16 27.69
C GLN A 20 17.94 12.46 29.12
N ASN A 21 17.67 11.40 29.86
CA ASN A 21 17.19 11.41 31.25
C ASN A 21 17.99 12.33 32.18
N ASP A 22 17.30 12.91 33.16
CA ASP A 22 17.90 13.27 34.44
C ASP A 22 16.94 12.89 35.60
N SER A 23 17.50 12.73 36.80
CA SER A 23 17.01 11.83 37.84
C SER A 23 15.71 12.21 38.57
N VAL A 24 14.97 11.18 39.01
CA VAL A 24 13.79 11.27 39.90
C VAL A 24 14.23 11.41 41.36
N LEU A 25 13.60 12.32 42.14
CA LEU A 25 13.08 12.14 43.52
C LEU A 25 12.51 13.50 44.06
N PRO A 26 11.71 13.55 45.16
CA PRO A 26 10.43 14.25 45.10
C PRO A 26 10.35 15.64 45.76
N ALA A 27 9.27 16.34 45.42
CA ALA A 27 8.94 17.70 45.88
C ALA A 27 8.73 17.81 47.41
N SER A 28 9.14 18.94 48.00
CA SER A 28 8.71 19.30 49.35
C SER A 28 8.46 20.80 49.60
N ARG A 29 7.32 21.08 50.24
CA ARG A 29 6.99 22.21 51.14
C ARG A 29 7.10 23.67 50.64
N LYS A 30 5.90 24.24 50.39
CA LYS A 30 5.54 25.67 50.47
C LYS A 30 6.26 26.45 51.60
N ARG A 31 6.67 27.70 51.35
CA ARG A 31 6.66 28.81 52.35
C ARG A 31 6.59 30.20 51.70
N LYS A 32 5.92 31.16 52.38
CA LYS A 32 5.77 32.58 51.99
C LYS A 32 6.82 33.47 52.67
N ARG A 33 6.98 34.73 52.18
CA ARG A 33 7.50 35.98 52.79
C ARG A 33 8.84 36.52 52.24
N VAL A 34 9.15 37.84 52.23
CA VAL A 34 8.33 39.10 52.10
C VAL A 34 9.30 40.32 51.97
N SER A 35 8.95 41.35 51.15
CA SER A 35 9.59 42.71 51.09
C SER A 35 11.11 42.77 50.74
N MET A 36 11.80 43.89 50.45
CA MET A 36 11.56 45.36 50.29
C MET A 36 12.26 45.79 48.96
N ALA A 37 11.80 46.72 48.09
CA ALA A 37 11.46 48.16 48.17
C ALA A 37 12.64 49.16 47.97
N ASN A 38 12.48 50.07 46.97
CA ASN A 38 13.26 51.30 46.65
C ASN A 38 14.72 51.11 46.12
N THR A 39 15.37 52.05 45.40
CA THR A 39 15.11 53.50 45.12
C THR A 39 15.37 53.97 43.66
N ASN A 40 14.53 54.90 43.17
CA ASN A 40 14.74 56.06 42.27
C ASN A 40 15.93 56.18 41.26
N GLY A 41 15.63 56.68 40.05
CA GLY A 41 16.59 57.35 39.13
C GLY A 41 15.98 57.90 37.82
N HIS A 42 15.77 59.23 37.70
CA HIS A 42 15.55 59.97 36.43
C HIS A 42 16.92 60.34 35.78
N LEU A 43 17.10 60.84 34.53
CA LEU A 43 16.31 61.51 33.47
C LEU A 43 16.62 60.84 32.07
N LYS A 44 15.86 60.96 30.95
CA LYS A 44 15.56 62.13 30.07
C LYS A 44 16.84 62.80 29.47
N GLU A 45 16.95 63.21 28.19
CA GLU A 45 15.98 63.36 27.07
C GLU A 45 16.69 63.57 25.68
N ASN A 46 15.91 63.72 24.58
CA ASN A 46 16.26 64.14 23.19
C ASN A 46 16.97 63.10 22.28
N GLN A 47 16.55 62.78 21.04
CA GLN A 47 16.05 63.56 19.86
C GLN A 47 17.14 64.43 19.18
N THR A 48 17.23 64.64 17.85
CA THR A 48 16.23 64.66 16.75
C THR A 48 16.82 64.41 15.33
N LYS A 49 16.03 63.83 14.39
CA LYS A 49 15.93 64.13 12.90
C LYS A 49 17.25 63.94 12.07
N LYS A 50 17.35 63.79 10.74
CA LYS A 50 16.53 63.77 9.49
C LYS A 50 17.41 63.00 8.40
N ASN A 51 17.14 62.77 7.09
CA ASN A 51 16.12 63.15 6.10
C ASN A 51 16.09 62.17 4.87
N ARG A 52 15.19 62.45 3.90
CA ARG A 52 15.12 62.13 2.44
C ARG A 52 16.45 62.18 1.61
N SER A 53 16.59 61.66 0.37
CA SER A 53 15.73 60.84 -0.56
C SER A 53 16.37 60.48 -1.94
N LYS A 54 15.86 59.43 -2.60
CA LYS A 54 15.60 59.24 -4.07
C LYS A 54 16.72 59.24 -5.16
N SER A 55 16.78 58.09 -5.87
CA SER A 55 16.58 57.90 -7.34
C SER A 55 17.72 57.97 -8.40
N LEU A 56 17.47 57.20 -9.48
CA LEU A 56 17.95 57.24 -10.89
C LEU A 56 19.17 56.39 -11.34
N GLN A 57 19.00 55.77 -12.52
CA GLN A 57 20.01 55.11 -13.37
C GLN A 57 20.65 56.12 -14.35
N PRO A 58 21.69 55.73 -15.12
CA PRO A 58 21.55 55.80 -16.58
C PRO A 58 22.18 54.62 -17.38
N ALA A 59 22.13 54.73 -18.71
CA ALA A 59 22.20 53.65 -19.70
C ALA A 59 23.61 53.36 -20.33
N LEU A 60 23.59 52.50 -21.35
CA LEU A 60 24.68 51.99 -22.20
C LEU A 60 25.37 53.05 -23.11
N PRO A 61 26.54 52.70 -23.66
CA PRO A 61 26.93 53.06 -25.04
C PRO A 61 27.21 51.82 -25.92
N VAL A 62 27.42 52.04 -27.24
CA VAL A 62 27.61 51.01 -28.29
C VAL A 62 28.82 51.37 -29.17
N SER A 63 29.60 50.38 -29.64
CA SER A 63 30.52 50.53 -30.79
C SER A 63 30.93 49.19 -31.43
N GLU A 64 31.03 49.18 -32.76
CA GLU A 64 31.52 48.08 -33.63
C GLU A 64 33.09 48.05 -33.65
N THR A 65 33.86 47.12 -34.25
CA THR A 65 33.85 46.58 -35.64
C THR A 65 34.81 45.38 -35.86
N ASN A 66 34.50 44.53 -36.85
CA ASN A 66 35.35 43.77 -37.79
C ASN A 66 36.78 43.22 -37.45
N GLY A 67 37.02 41.96 -37.83
CA GLY A 67 38.36 41.39 -38.12
C GLY A 67 38.28 39.99 -38.78
N GLN A 68 38.89 39.81 -39.97
CA GLN A 68 38.79 38.55 -40.77
C GLN A 68 40.06 37.68 -40.70
N SER A 69 39.87 36.35 -40.88
CA SER A 69 40.87 35.39 -41.39
C SER A 69 40.20 34.44 -42.39
N LYS A 70 40.96 33.82 -43.32
CA LYS A 70 40.43 33.34 -44.63
C LYS A 70 40.98 31.99 -45.12
N ILE A 71 40.06 31.11 -45.59
CA ILE A 71 40.19 30.14 -46.73
C ILE A 71 41.23 29.00 -46.43
N ILE A 72 41.22 27.76 -46.94
CA ILE A 72 40.79 27.08 -48.20
C ILE A 72 40.22 25.69 -47.80
N GLU A 73 38.98 25.26 -48.10
CA GLU A 73 38.39 24.82 -49.40
C GLU A 73 39.09 23.58 -50.03
N GLN A 74 38.48 22.38 -49.98
CA GLN A 74 37.58 21.76 -51.01
C GLN A 74 38.34 20.77 -51.94
N PRO A 75 37.69 19.83 -52.70
CA PRO A 75 36.29 19.84 -53.17
C PRO A 75 35.47 18.54 -53.04
N SER A 76 34.19 18.67 -53.42
CA SER A 76 33.16 17.64 -53.51
C SER A 76 33.20 16.80 -54.80
N THR A 77 32.36 15.75 -54.88
CA THR A 77 31.60 15.45 -56.10
C THR A 77 30.21 14.90 -55.76
N THR A 78 29.24 15.14 -56.64
CA THR A 78 27.81 14.89 -56.40
C THR A 78 27.27 13.67 -57.14
N LYS A 79 26.13 13.14 -56.66
CA LYS A 79 25.07 12.63 -57.52
C LYS A 79 23.70 12.79 -56.85
N LYS A 80 22.72 13.27 -57.61
CA LYS A 80 21.28 13.27 -57.27
C LYS A 80 20.59 12.23 -58.15
N ILE A 81 19.58 11.55 -57.62
CA ILE A 81 18.50 10.92 -58.38
C ILE A 81 17.17 11.33 -57.72
N LYS A 82 16.08 11.40 -58.49
CA LYS A 82 14.74 11.77 -58.04
C LYS A 82 13.70 10.87 -58.71
N ASN A 83 12.54 10.75 -58.07
CA ASN A 83 11.30 10.11 -58.55
C ASN A 83 11.32 8.58 -58.72
N SER A 84 10.47 7.89 -57.97
CA SER A 84 9.18 7.42 -58.52
C SER A 84 8.21 7.13 -57.38
N GLU A 85 6.91 7.24 -57.65
CA GLU A 85 5.84 6.74 -56.79
C GLU A 85 5.45 5.33 -57.27
N THR A 86 5.29 4.38 -56.34
CA THR A 86 4.54 3.14 -56.62
C THR A 86 3.96 2.56 -55.34
N LYS A 87 2.82 1.86 -55.47
CA LYS A 87 2.05 1.32 -54.35
C LYS A 87 2.58 -0.02 -53.86
N PHE A 88 2.68 -0.18 -52.55
CA PHE A 88 2.41 -1.43 -51.83
C PHE A 88 1.36 -1.06 -50.76
N LEU A 89 0.19 -1.71 -50.59
CA LEU A 89 -0.18 -3.12 -50.75
C LEU A 89 0.65 -4.06 -49.86
N SER A 90 0.40 -3.96 -48.55
CA SER A 90 0.54 -5.09 -47.62
C SER A 90 -0.77 -5.91 -47.59
N PRO A 91 -0.75 -7.21 -47.24
CA PRO A 91 -1.90 -8.09 -47.45
C PRO A 91 -3.03 -7.92 -46.44
N ALA A 92 -4.25 -8.20 -46.87
CA ALA A 92 -5.39 -8.49 -46.00
C ALA A 92 -5.55 -10.02 -45.81
N TYR A 93 -6.66 -10.40 -45.16
CA TYR A 93 -7.20 -11.76 -44.93
C TYR A 93 -6.76 -12.49 -43.64
N PRO A 94 -7.64 -13.29 -43.01
CA PRO A 94 -9.12 -13.23 -43.08
C PRO A 94 -9.87 -13.43 -41.74
N THR A 95 -10.96 -12.70 -41.57
CA THR A 95 -12.16 -13.20 -40.88
C THR A 95 -13.24 -13.50 -41.93
N PRO A 96 -13.90 -14.67 -41.85
CA PRO A 96 -15.25 -14.76 -42.41
C PRO A 96 -16.20 -15.74 -41.67
N TYR A 97 -17.21 -15.15 -40.99
CA TYR A 97 -18.64 -15.48 -41.20
C TYR A 97 -19.19 -16.84 -40.68
N PRO A 98 -20.55 -16.99 -40.51
CA PRO A 98 -21.62 -16.24 -41.18
C PRO A 98 -22.76 -15.63 -40.32
N GLN A 99 -23.21 -14.45 -40.75
CA GLN A 99 -24.59 -14.00 -40.54
C GLN A 99 -25.53 -14.75 -41.51
N ARG A 100 -26.78 -14.98 -41.09
CA ARG A 100 -27.87 -15.39 -42.00
C ARG A 100 -28.83 -14.22 -42.26
N ARG A 101 -29.27 -14.11 -43.51
CA ARG A 101 -30.30 -13.21 -44.06
C ARG A 101 -31.33 -14.16 -44.70
N VAL A 102 -32.62 -13.87 -44.94
CA VAL A 102 -33.43 -12.66 -45.14
C VAL A 102 -34.88 -13.00 -44.68
N LEU A 103 -35.81 -12.09 -44.39
CA LEU A 103 -36.79 -11.53 -45.36
C LEU A 103 -37.70 -10.47 -44.68
N VAL A 104 -38.53 -9.77 -45.46
CA VAL A 104 -39.33 -8.60 -45.01
C VAL A 104 -40.83 -8.80 -45.24
N SER A 105 -41.64 -8.46 -44.24
CA SER A 105 -43.08 -8.13 -44.40
C SER A 105 -43.56 -7.18 -43.30
N GLY A 106 -44.06 -6.00 -43.67
CA GLY A 106 -44.89 -5.15 -42.77
C GLY A 106 -46.37 -5.59 -42.79
N PRO A 107 -47.31 -4.87 -42.12
CA PRO A 107 -47.42 -3.41 -42.26
C PRO A 107 -47.90 -2.57 -41.05
N ARG A 108 -47.63 -1.25 -41.13
CA ARG A 108 -48.44 -0.09 -40.68
C ARG A 108 -49.33 -0.19 -39.43
N HIS A 109 -49.06 0.67 -38.44
CA HIS A 109 -50.11 1.33 -37.67
C HIS A 109 -50.83 2.41 -38.49
N SER A 110 -52.16 2.51 -38.33
CA SER A 110 -52.88 3.79 -38.22
C SER A 110 -54.29 3.57 -37.65
N GLN A 111 -54.66 4.39 -36.67
CA GLN A 111 -55.94 4.41 -35.93
C GLN A 111 -57.20 4.52 -36.81
N ILE A 112 -58.37 4.10 -36.31
CA ILE A 112 -59.55 4.97 -36.02
C ILE A 112 -60.81 4.15 -35.59
N ASP A 113 -61.62 4.77 -34.73
CA ASP A 113 -63.03 4.49 -34.33
C ASP A 113 -63.48 3.27 -33.49
N LYS A 114 -64.34 3.60 -32.50
CA LYS A 114 -65.32 2.79 -31.74
C LYS A 114 -66.69 2.84 -32.50
N PRO A 115 -67.84 2.17 -32.13
CA PRO A 115 -68.19 1.66 -30.79
C PRO A 115 -69.15 0.42 -30.64
N THR A 116 -69.40 0.08 -29.36
CA THR A 116 -70.69 -0.38 -28.74
C THR A 116 -71.20 -1.84 -28.76
N LEU A 117 -71.82 -2.21 -27.61
CA LEU A 117 -72.81 -3.29 -27.31
C LEU A 117 -72.22 -4.73 -27.16
N GLU A 118 -72.28 -5.35 -25.97
CA GLU A 118 -73.33 -6.28 -25.43
C GLU A 118 -73.12 -7.74 -25.90
N GLU A 119 -73.29 -8.82 -25.10
CA GLU A 119 -73.59 -9.03 -23.67
C GLU A 119 -73.26 -10.51 -23.31
N ASN A 120 -72.97 -10.86 -22.03
CA ASN A 120 -72.93 -12.25 -21.47
C ASN A 120 -71.85 -13.23 -22.03
N SER A 121 -71.48 -14.37 -21.41
CA SER A 121 -71.55 -14.91 -20.02
C SER A 121 -70.66 -16.18 -19.92
N GLU A 122 -70.50 -16.74 -18.71
CA GLU A 122 -69.90 -18.08 -18.39
C GLU A 122 -68.37 -18.16 -18.65
N THR A 123 -67.49 -18.20 -17.63
CA THR A 123 -67.19 -19.23 -16.61
C THR A 123 -66.63 -20.55 -17.17
N ASN A 124 -65.32 -20.76 -16.96
CA ASN A 124 -64.62 -21.95 -16.47
C ASN A 124 -63.13 -21.58 -16.38
N GLU A 125 -62.49 -21.63 -15.21
CA GLU A 125 -61.58 -22.74 -14.85
C GLU A 125 -60.33 -22.78 -15.76
N ASP A 126 -59.46 -21.78 -15.56
CA ASP A 126 -58.06 -21.81 -16.02
C ASP A 126 -57.19 -22.43 -14.92
N GLU A 127 -56.22 -23.25 -15.29
CA GLU A 127 -55.26 -23.89 -14.38
C GLU A 127 -53.99 -23.03 -14.28
N ASP A 128 -53.43 -22.87 -13.08
CA ASP A 128 -52.20 -22.09 -12.86
C ASP A 128 -50.96 -22.85 -13.40
N GLU A 129 -50.48 -22.50 -14.59
CA GLU A 129 -49.11 -22.80 -15.05
C GLU A 129 -48.27 -21.50 -15.00
N ASP A 130 -47.34 -21.44 -14.05
CA ASP A 130 -46.36 -20.34 -13.94
C ASP A 130 -45.37 -20.40 -15.12
N GLU A 131 -45.49 -19.48 -16.09
CA GLU A 131 -44.42 -19.23 -17.07
C GLU A 131 -43.35 -18.32 -16.43
N ASP A 132 -42.22 -18.90 -16.03
CA ASP A 132 -41.04 -18.16 -15.57
C ASP A 132 -40.56 -17.19 -16.67
N GLU A 133 -40.69 -15.87 -16.44
CA GLU A 133 -40.01 -14.87 -17.26
C GLU A 133 -38.50 -14.89 -16.93
N ASP A 134 -37.73 -15.69 -17.68
CA ASP A 134 -36.26 -15.64 -17.73
C ASP A 134 -35.79 -14.20 -18.04
N GLU A 135 -35.55 -13.38 -17.01
CA GLU A 135 -34.77 -12.14 -17.14
C GLU A 135 -33.34 -12.52 -17.57
N ALA A 136 -33.11 -12.51 -18.88
CA ALA A 136 -31.80 -12.80 -19.46
C ALA A 136 -30.81 -11.69 -19.10
N ASP A 137 -30.11 -11.87 -17.97
CA ASP A 137 -29.02 -11.02 -17.51
C ASP A 137 -28.10 -10.64 -18.67
N GLU A 138 -28.03 -9.34 -18.98
CA GLU A 138 -26.93 -8.80 -19.77
C GLU A 138 -25.67 -8.86 -18.90
N ILE A 139 -24.98 -10.00 -18.95
CA ILE A 139 -23.69 -10.22 -18.26
C ILE A 139 -22.76 -9.08 -18.67
N GLU A 140 -22.54 -8.12 -17.77
CA GLU A 140 -21.57 -7.05 -17.98
C GLU A 140 -20.19 -7.68 -18.18
N ASP A 141 -19.46 -7.28 -19.23
CA ASP A 141 -18.09 -7.75 -19.49
C ASP A 141 -17.20 -7.43 -18.28
N GLU A 142 -17.04 -8.41 -17.39
CA GLU A 142 -16.35 -8.20 -16.11
C GLU A 142 -14.89 -7.83 -16.36
N SER A 143 -14.44 -6.79 -15.65
CA SER A 143 -13.07 -6.34 -15.69
C SER A 143 -12.12 -7.41 -15.14
N PRO A 144 -10.95 -7.66 -15.75
CA PRO A 144 -9.94 -8.55 -15.17
C PRO A 144 -9.53 -8.19 -13.73
N LEU A 145 -9.68 -6.92 -13.34
CA LEU A 145 -9.42 -6.45 -11.98
C LEU A 145 -10.62 -6.67 -11.03
N SER A 146 -11.85 -6.64 -11.55
CA SER A 146 -13.06 -7.03 -10.81
C SER A 146 -13.07 -8.54 -10.57
N ALA A 147 -12.83 -9.34 -11.62
CA ALA A 147 -12.70 -10.79 -11.52
C ALA A 147 -11.64 -11.19 -10.48
N TRP A 148 -10.47 -10.54 -10.46
CA TRP A 148 -9.47 -10.78 -9.41
C TRP A 148 -9.92 -10.40 -7.99
N LEU A 149 -10.83 -9.45 -7.79
CA LEU A 149 -11.35 -9.16 -6.45
C LEU A 149 -12.18 -10.34 -5.91
N HIS A 150 -12.93 -11.01 -6.79
CA HIS A 150 -13.81 -12.14 -6.45
C HIS A 150 -13.09 -13.51 -6.50
N ASP A 151 -12.34 -13.79 -7.56
CA ASP A 151 -11.70 -15.09 -7.82
C ASP A 151 -10.33 -15.28 -7.14
N HIS A 152 -9.91 -16.55 -7.06
CA HIS A 152 -8.52 -16.94 -6.88
C HIS A 152 -7.77 -16.81 -8.22
N VAL A 153 -6.63 -16.10 -8.22
CA VAL A 153 -5.68 -16.10 -9.36
C VAL A 153 -4.46 -16.97 -9.02
N PRO A 154 -4.19 -18.06 -9.77
CA PRO A 154 -3.21 -19.09 -9.40
C PRO A 154 -1.76 -18.62 -9.65
N ILE A 155 -1.28 -17.73 -8.78
CA ILE A 155 0.09 -17.19 -8.79
C ILE A 155 0.61 -17.19 -7.33
N GLU A 156 1.29 -18.27 -6.95
CA GLU A 156 1.76 -18.52 -5.58
C GLU A 156 2.86 -17.56 -5.08
N ASP A 157 3.71 -17.01 -5.97
CA ASP A 157 4.72 -16.01 -5.60
C ASP A 157 4.06 -14.62 -5.50
N SER A 158 4.06 -14.06 -4.29
CA SER A 158 3.43 -12.78 -3.96
C SER A 158 3.98 -11.59 -4.76
N THR A 159 5.23 -11.65 -5.22
CA THR A 159 5.85 -10.58 -6.02
C THR A 159 5.44 -10.67 -7.49
N LEU A 160 5.22 -11.89 -8.00
CA LEU A 160 4.67 -12.11 -9.34
C LEU A 160 3.17 -11.81 -9.38
N LEU A 161 2.42 -12.12 -8.32
CA LEU A 161 1.04 -11.67 -8.15
C LEU A 161 0.99 -10.14 -8.11
N GLY A 162 1.87 -9.50 -7.34
CA GLY A 162 2.01 -8.04 -7.34
C GLY A 162 2.38 -7.44 -8.72
N GLU A 163 3.30 -8.03 -9.49
CA GLU A 163 3.60 -7.59 -10.87
C GLU A 163 2.38 -7.76 -11.78
N HIS A 164 1.64 -8.86 -11.65
CA HIS A 164 0.43 -9.15 -12.42
C HIS A 164 -0.66 -8.12 -12.16
N LEU A 165 -1.00 -7.86 -10.89
CA LEU A 165 -2.02 -6.89 -10.49
C LEU A 165 -1.63 -5.45 -10.82
N PHE A 166 -0.34 -5.12 -10.68
CA PHE A 166 0.16 -3.85 -11.19
C PHE A 166 -0.02 -3.76 -12.72
N GLY A 167 0.21 -4.86 -13.44
CA GLY A 167 -0.06 -5.00 -14.87
C GLY A 167 -1.52 -4.75 -15.24
N LEU A 168 -2.48 -5.36 -14.53
CA LEU A 168 -3.92 -5.07 -14.72
C LEU A 168 -4.20 -3.58 -14.49
N LEU A 169 -3.72 -3.04 -13.36
CA LEU A 169 -3.93 -1.64 -12.99
C LEU A 169 -3.49 -0.66 -14.11
N ILE A 170 -2.40 -0.95 -14.83
CA ILE A 170 -1.90 -0.11 -15.93
C ILE A 170 -2.19 -0.62 -17.36
N ASP A 171 -3.05 -1.63 -17.53
CA ASP A 171 -3.43 -2.14 -18.86
C ASP A 171 -4.04 -1.02 -19.73
N PRO A 172 -3.66 -0.85 -21.02
CA PRO A 172 -2.86 -1.77 -21.86
C PRO A 172 -1.35 -1.45 -21.93
N THR A 173 -0.77 -0.86 -20.89
CA THR A 173 0.67 -0.57 -20.82
C THR A 173 1.44 -1.72 -20.18
N PRO A 174 2.33 -2.44 -20.89
CA PRO A 174 3.10 -3.51 -20.27
C PRO A 174 4.01 -2.98 -19.16
N VAL A 175 4.06 -3.65 -18.00
CA VAL A 175 4.87 -3.25 -16.82
C VAL A 175 6.33 -2.95 -17.20
N LYS A 176 6.94 -3.84 -17.98
CA LYS A 176 8.34 -3.70 -18.45
C LYS A 176 8.55 -2.51 -19.41
N GLN A 177 7.50 -1.98 -20.03
CA GLN A 177 7.53 -0.70 -20.75
C GLN A 177 7.36 0.49 -19.78
N PHE A 178 6.40 0.41 -18.86
CA PHE A 178 6.11 1.45 -17.86
C PHE A 178 7.34 1.77 -17.01
N ILE A 179 7.94 0.76 -16.35
CA ILE A 179 9.12 0.91 -15.49
C ILE A 179 10.31 1.50 -16.28
N LYS A 180 10.44 1.16 -17.56
CA LYS A 180 11.56 1.59 -18.42
C LYS A 180 11.41 3.02 -18.96
N ARG A 181 10.20 3.53 -19.15
CA ARG A 181 9.93 4.78 -19.89
C ARG A 181 9.12 5.83 -19.11
N THR A 182 8.18 5.38 -18.29
CA THR A 182 7.15 6.22 -17.66
C THR A 182 7.47 6.49 -16.19
N TRP A 183 7.80 5.42 -15.44
CA TRP A 183 8.07 5.48 -14.01
C TRP A 183 9.13 6.54 -13.66
N GLN A 184 8.77 7.42 -12.73
CA GLN A 184 9.57 8.56 -12.26
C GLN A 184 10.11 9.46 -13.38
N ARG A 185 9.39 9.55 -14.52
CA ARG A 185 9.77 10.32 -15.71
C ARG A 185 8.62 11.16 -16.26
N GLU A 186 7.53 10.50 -16.65
CA GLU A 186 6.38 11.12 -17.32
C GLU A 186 5.06 10.63 -16.73
N ALA A 187 4.09 11.53 -16.62
CA ALA A 187 2.72 11.17 -16.29
C ALA A 187 2.07 10.36 -17.43
N LEU A 188 1.20 9.41 -17.08
CA LEU A 188 0.52 8.50 -18.01
C LEU A 188 -0.99 8.59 -17.79
N LEU A 189 -1.71 8.74 -18.89
CA LEU A 189 -3.16 8.70 -18.97
C LEU A 189 -3.59 7.41 -19.68
N ILE A 190 -4.52 6.67 -19.07
CA ILE A 190 -5.20 5.52 -19.65
C ILE A 190 -6.69 5.84 -19.62
N GLN A 191 -7.31 5.96 -20.80
CA GLN A 191 -8.76 6.12 -20.90
C GLN A 191 -9.38 4.83 -21.42
N ARG A 192 -10.07 4.09 -20.54
CA ARG A 192 -10.57 2.74 -20.84
C ARG A 192 -11.92 2.75 -21.54
N LYS A 193 -12.81 3.67 -21.13
CA LYS A 193 -14.23 3.68 -21.53
C LYS A 193 -15.00 2.41 -21.12
N GLN A 194 -14.53 1.74 -20.07
CA GLN A 194 -15.21 0.63 -19.39
C GLN A 194 -15.52 1.12 -17.97
N PRO A 195 -16.71 1.69 -17.71
CA PRO A 195 -17.05 2.28 -16.41
C PRO A 195 -16.89 1.31 -15.25
N THR A 196 -17.20 0.04 -15.51
CA THR A 196 -17.16 -1.09 -14.57
C THR A 196 -15.75 -1.55 -14.18
N TYR A 197 -14.68 -0.92 -14.70
CA TYR A 197 -13.32 -1.46 -14.55
C TYR A 197 -12.84 -1.60 -13.10
N TYR A 198 -13.38 -0.80 -12.19
CA TYR A 198 -13.08 -0.82 -10.75
C TYR A 198 -14.29 -1.19 -9.88
N ASN A 199 -15.28 -1.90 -10.43
CA ASN A 199 -16.36 -2.49 -9.62
C ASN A 199 -15.78 -3.38 -8.50
N GLY A 200 -16.51 -3.52 -7.39
CA GLY A 200 -16.06 -4.27 -6.20
C GLY A 200 -14.92 -3.65 -5.38
N LEU A 201 -14.20 -2.65 -5.90
CA LEU A 201 -13.03 -2.08 -5.23
C LEU A 201 -13.42 -1.12 -4.09
N PHE A 202 -14.22 -0.10 -4.40
CA PHE A 202 -14.73 0.90 -3.44
C PHE A 202 -15.76 1.83 -4.09
N SER A 203 -16.73 2.32 -3.30
CA SER A 203 -17.85 3.16 -3.74
C SER A 203 -18.15 4.32 -2.77
N THR A 204 -19.12 5.16 -3.13
CA THR A 204 -19.70 6.18 -2.26
C THR A 204 -20.58 5.57 -1.16
N SER A 205 -21.13 4.35 -1.33
CA SER A 205 -21.86 3.66 -0.25
C SER A 205 -20.90 3.30 0.88
N ASP A 206 -19.74 2.70 0.54
CA ASP A 206 -18.72 2.32 1.53
C ASP A 206 -18.32 3.51 2.43
N ILE A 207 -18.32 4.74 1.92
CA ILE A 207 -18.04 5.94 2.72
C ILE A 207 -19.14 6.20 3.76
N ASP A 208 -20.42 6.03 3.41
CA ASP A 208 -21.54 6.20 4.35
C ASP A 208 -21.57 5.07 5.38
N ASP A 209 -21.36 3.83 4.95
CA ASP A 209 -21.34 2.64 5.79
C ASP A 209 -20.17 2.70 6.80
N ILE A 210 -18.95 3.04 6.33
CA ILE A 210 -17.80 3.33 7.20
C ILE A 210 -18.11 4.44 8.21
N LEU A 211 -18.77 5.54 7.82
CA LEU A 211 -19.13 6.64 8.72
C LEU A 211 -20.17 6.25 9.79
N ARG A 212 -21.02 5.25 9.51
CA ARG A 212 -22.04 4.74 10.42
C ARG A 212 -21.44 3.77 11.42
N GLU A 213 -20.77 2.74 10.92
CA GLU A 213 -20.26 1.60 11.69
C GLU A 213 -19.02 1.98 12.52
N ASN A 214 -18.11 2.76 11.93
CA ASN A 214 -16.81 3.06 12.53
C ASN A 214 -16.80 4.43 13.23
N THR A 215 -15.84 4.62 14.15
CA THR A 215 -15.57 5.92 14.79
C THR A 215 -14.43 6.61 14.07
N LEU A 216 -14.77 7.50 13.13
CA LEU A 216 -13.81 8.33 12.39
C LEU A 216 -13.72 9.71 13.04
N GLU A 217 -12.51 10.21 13.28
CA GLU A 217 -12.24 11.54 13.82
C GLU A 217 -11.77 12.51 12.73
N TYR A 218 -12.24 13.76 12.77
CA TYR A 218 -11.90 14.77 11.77
C TYR A 218 -10.42 15.16 11.82
N GLY A 219 -9.77 15.14 10.65
CA GLY A 219 -8.34 15.43 10.49
C GLY A 219 -7.43 14.26 10.81
N GLU A 220 -7.94 13.18 11.42
CA GLU A 220 -7.22 11.93 11.63
C GLU A 220 -7.57 10.91 10.54
N ASN A 221 -8.86 10.57 10.39
CA ASN A 221 -9.33 9.60 9.41
C ASN A 221 -10.00 10.28 8.21
N ILE A 222 -10.59 11.46 8.40
CA ILE A 222 -11.42 12.11 7.38
C ILE A 222 -11.27 13.64 7.38
N ASP A 223 -11.21 14.22 6.19
CA ASP A 223 -11.08 15.66 5.94
C ASP A 223 -12.25 16.21 5.11
N LEU A 224 -12.71 17.41 5.45
CA LEU A 224 -13.67 18.19 4.67
C LEU A 224 -12.94 19.39 4.06
N THR A 225 -12.94 19.50 2.74
CA THR A 225 -12.05 20.44 2.01
C THR A 225 -12.76 21.16 0.88
N PHE A 226 -12.49 22.47 0.74
CA PHE A 226 -13.06 23.29 -0.32
C PHE A 226 -12.00 24.25 -0.88
N TYR A 227 -11.82 24.27 -2.19
CA TYR A 227 -10.99 25.25 -2.87
C TYR A 227 -11.84 26.41 -3.36
N ASN A 228 -11.78 27.50 -2.62
CA ASN A 228 -12.55 28.70 -2.88
C ASN A 228 -11.98 29.46 -4.10
N PRO A 229 -12.70 29.50 -5.25
CA PRO A 229 -12.16 30.07 -6.49
C PRO A 229 -12.07 31.61 -6.44
N ALA A 230 -12.78 32.27 -5.52
CA ALA A 230 -12.74 33.72 -5.34
C ALA A 230 -11.52 34.17 -4.50
N THR A 231 -11.05 33.33 -3.57
CA THR A 231 -9.84 33.60 -2.76
C THR A 231 -8.58 32.91 -3.31
N SER A 232 -8.75 31.96 -4.23
CA SER A 232 -7.71 31.04 -4.75
C SER A 232 -7.03 30.21 -3.66
N LYS A 233 -7.75 29.82 -2.61
CA LYS A 233 -7.22 29.08 -1.45
C LYS A 233 -8.01 27.82 -1.16
N LYS A 234 -7.29 26.81 -0.65
CA LYS A 234 -7.88 25.67 0.04
C LYS A 234 -8.31 26.08 1.44
N GLU A 235 -9.53 25.72 1.78
CA GLU A 235 -10.17 25.87 3.09
C GLU A 235 -10.44 24.45 3.62
N ARG A 236 -10.23 24.24 4.93
CA ARG A 236 -10.52 22.98 5.62
C ARG A 236 -11.68 23.26 6.56
N HIS A 237 -12.79 22.55 6.37
CA HIS A 237 -14.07 22.76 7.07
C HIS A 237 -14.35 21.66 8.10
N ASN A 238 -13.30 21.03 8.63
CA ASN A 238 -13.37 20.03 9.69
C ASN A 238 -13.94 20.63 10.99
N PRO A 239 -15.04 20.08 11.54
CA PRO A 239 -15.40 20.24 12.95
C PRO A 239 -14.35 19.62 13.90
N GLU A 240 -14.53 19.82 15.20
CA GLU A 240 -13.78 19.09 16.24
C GLU A 240 -14.44 17.73 16.52
N GLY A 241 -13.63 16.67 16.65
CA GLY A 241 -14.07 15.34 17.10
C GLY A 241 -14.65 14.42 16.00
N ARG A 242 -15.55 13.51 16.40
CA ARG A 242 -16.09 12.44 15.54
C ARG A 242 -16.86 12.98 14.34
N ALA A 243 -16.48 12.53 13.16
CA ALA A 243 -17.27 12.62 11.95
C ALA A 243 -18.57 11.80 12.08
N ARG A 244 -19.70 12.50 11.95
CA ARG A 244 -21.05 11.90 11.91
C ARG A 244 -21.56 11.95 10.47
N PRO A 245 -22.18 10.87 9.93
CA PRO A 245 -22.63 10.82 8.53
C PRO A 245 -23.41 12.07 8.12
N ALA A 246 -24.42 12.46 8.93
CA ALA A 246 -25.25 13.63 8.65
C ALA A 246 -24.46 14.94 8.51
N VAL A 247 -23.40 15.16 9.30
CA VAL A 247 -22.57 16.38 9.24
C VAL A 247 -21.61 16.35 8.05
N VAL A 248 -21.10 15.15 7.71
CA VAL A 248 -20.26 14.95 6.52
C VAL A 248 -21.06 15.18 5.24
N TRP A 249 -22.28 14.66 5.16
CA TRP A 249 -23.15 14.81 3.99
C TRP A 249 -23.73 16.22 3.85
N ASP A 250 -24.02 16.92 4.95
CA ASP A 250 -24.42 18.33 4.91
C ASP A 250 -23.29 19.20 4.31
N ALA A 251 -22.05 19.04 4.79
CA ALA A 251 -20.89 19.73 4.25
C ALA A 251 -20.59 19.37 2.77
N TYR A 252 -20.86 18.13 2.35
CA TYR A 252 -20.80 17.73 0.94
C TYR A 252 -21.84 18.44 0.08
N ASN A 253 -23.08 18.59 0.57
CA ASN A 253 -24.13 19.35 -0.09
C ASN A 253 -23.81 20.86 -0.15
N GLU A 254 -23.08 21.40 0.84
CA GLU A 254 -22.50 22.75 0.80
C GLU A 254 -21.30 22.89 -0.16
N GLY A 255 -20.85 21.80 -0.79
CA GLY A 255 -19.83 21.79 -1.83
C GLY A 255 -18.45 21.30 -1.39
N CYS A 256 -18.26 20.87 -0.15
CA CYS A 256 -16.98 20.32 0.31
C CYS A 256 -16.67 18.96 -0.35
N SER A 257 -15.42 18.75 -0.73
CA SER A 257 -14.89 17.41 -0.99
C SER A 257 -14.59 16.70 0.32
N ILE A 258 -15.10 15.48 0.43
CA ILE A 258 -14.76 14.51 1.47
C ILE A 258 -13.48 13.81 1.06
N ARG A 259 -12.53 13.67 1.98
CA ARG A 259 -11.33 12.85 1.80
C ARG A 259 -11.21 11.85 2.94
N LEU A 260 -11.31 10.56 2.64
CA LEU A 260 -11.01 9.48 3.58
C LEU A 260 -9.54 9.11 3.48
N LEU A 261 -8.84 9.12 4.61
CA LEU A 261 -7.44 8.74 4.76
C LEU A 261 -7.37 7.25 5.09
N ASN A 262 -6.40 6.54 4.51
CA ASN A 262 -6.14 5.12 4.76
C ASN A 262 -7.41 4.23 4.70
N PRO A 263 -8.15 4.24 3.57
CA PRO A 263 -9.43 3.52 3.45
C PRO A 263 -9.27 2.00 3.57
N HIS A 264 -8.04 1.47 3.38
CA HIS A 264 -7.66 0.08 3.64
C HIS A 264 -7.77 -0.34 5.11
N THR A 265 -7.84 0.60 6.05
CA THR A 265 -8.14 0.32 7.46
C THR A 265 -9.56 -0.25 7.62
N TYR A 266 -10.48 0.09 6.71
CA TYR A 266 -11.88 -0.34 6.75
C TYR A 266 -12.22 -1.30 5.60
N SER A 267 -12.02 -0.89 4.34
CA SER A 267 -12.29 -1.73 3.15
C SER A 267 -11.31 -2.90 3.05
N THR A 268 -11.85 -4.11 2.90
CA THR A 268 -11.10 -5.34 2.62
C THR A 268 -10.61 -5.40 1.17
N SER A 269 -11.43 -4.99 0.19
CA SER A 269 -11.03 -4.92 -1.24
C SER A 269 -9.80 -4.03 -1.46
N ILE A 270 -9.75 -2.85 -0.83
CA ILE A 270 -8.55 -1.98 -0.91
C ILE A 270 -7.38 -2.63 -0.15
N TRP A 271 -7.59 -3.26 1.00
CA TRP A 271 -6.52 -3.95 1.71
C TRP A 271 -5.92 -5.12 0.90
N LYS A 272 -6.74 -5.93 0.21
CA LYS A 272 -6.33 -6.95 -0.77
C LYS A 272 -5.41 -6.30 -1.83
N LEU A 273 -5.88 -5.23 -2.48
CA LEU A 273 -5.13 -4.55 -3.53
C LEU A 273 -3.77 -3.99 -3.05
N LEU A 274 -3.75 -3.28 -1.93
CA LEU A 274 -2.53 -2.61 -1.44
C LEU A 274 -1.51 -3.61 -0.86
N SER A 275 -1.96 -4.64 -0.15
CA SER A 275 -1.07 -5.67 0.44
C SER A 275 -0.43 -6.56 -0.64
N CYS A 276 -1.08 -6.78 -1.79
CA CYS A 276 -0.44 -7.42 -2.93
C CYS A 276 0.49 -6.46 -3.72
N LEU A 277 0.14 -5.17 -3.86
CA LEU A 277 1.00 -4.23 -4.60
C LEU A 277 2.32 -3.91 -3.85
N GLN A 278 2.33 -3.86 -2.52
CA GLN A 278 3.56 -3.58 -1.75
C GLN A 278 4.64 -4.68 -1.91
N GLU A 279 4.23 -5.94 -2.14
CA GLU A 279 5.13 -7.07 -2.44
C GLU A 279 5.90 -6.88 -3.75
N TYR A 280 5.30 -6.19 -4.73
CA TYR A 280 5.99 -5.81 -5.98
C TYR A 280 6.81 -4.53 -5.85
N PHE A 281 6.30 -3.52 -5.14
CA PHE A 281 6.97 -2.22 -5.00
C PHE A 281 8.11 -2.19 -3.97
N GLY A 282 8.26 -3.22 -3.12
CA GLY A 282 9.28 -3.27 -2.07
C GLY A 282 9.22 -2.07 -1.11
N SER A 283 8.03 -1.48 -0.95
CA SER A 283 7.75 -0.30 -0.14
C SER A 283 6.24 -0.20 0.12
N LEU A 284 5.84 0.47 1.20
CA LEU A 284 4.43 0.66 1.52
C LEU A 284 3.69 1.32 0.34
N VAL A 285 2.55 0.73 0.00
CA VAL A 285 1.55 1.31 -0.90
C VAL A 285 0.36 1.76 -0.06
N GLY A 286 0.27 3.06 0.20
CA GLY A 286 -0.88 3.67 0.88
C GLY A 286 -1.96 4.12 -0.10
N ALA A 287 -3.11 4.56 0.40
CA ALA A 287 -4.12 5.20 -0.44
C ALA A 287 -4.98 6.21 0.33
N ASN A 288 -5.64 7.11 -0.41
CA ASN A 288 -6.69 8.01 0.07
C ASN A 288 -7.86 8.00 -0.96
N THR A 289 -9.12 8.14 -0.52
CA THR A 289 -10.24 8.42 -1.46
C THR A 289 -10.66 9.89 -1.40
N TYR A 290 -11.23 10.38 -2.52
CA TYR A 290 -11.59 11.78 -2.71
C TYR A 290 -12.95 11.91 -3.40
N LEU A 291 -14.01 12.02 -2.60
CA LEU A 291 -15.38 12.25 -3.06
C LEU A 291 -15.65 13.77 -3.16
N THR A 292 -15.92 14.26 -4.37
CA THR A 292 -16.19 15.69 -4.66
C THR A 292 -17.59 15.86 -5.25
N PRO A 293 -18.42 16.79 -4.75
CA PRO A 293 -19.76 17.07 -5.28
C PRO A 293 -19.69 17.80 -6.64
N PRO A 294 -20.79 17.90 -7.41
CA PRO A 294 -20.80 18.60 -8.69
C PRO A 294 -20.33 20.06 -8.60
N GLY A 295 -19.68 20.54 -9.66
CA GLY A 295 -19.24 21.94 -9.83
C GLY A 295 -18.14 22.42 -8.87
N SER A 296 -17.56 21.54 -8.07
CA SER A 296 -16.68 21.83 -6.93
C SER A 296 -15.20 21.44 -7.18
N GLN A 297 -14.31 22.01 -6.37
CA GLN A 297 -12.90 21.64 -6.27
C GLN A 297 -12.56 21.57 -4.78
N GLY A 298 -11.97 20.46 -4.30
CA GLY A 298 -11.58 20.33 -2.89
C GLY A 298 -10.23 20.95 -2.56
N PHE A 299 -9.27 20.85 -3.49
CA PHE A 299 -7.86 21.10 -3.23
C PHE A 299 -7.28 22.17 -4.17
N ALA A 300 -6.38 23.00 -3.63
CA ALA A 300 -5.55 23.90 -4.42
C ALA A 300 -4.58 23.12 -5.31
N PRO A 301 -3.99 23.73 -6.35
CA PRO A 301 -2.91 23.09 -7.11
C PRO A 301 -1.69 22.83 -6.22
N HIS A 302 -1.08 21.65 -6.35
CA HIS A 302 0.04 21.19 -5.53
C HIS A 302 0.79 20.05 -6.23
N TYR A 303 1.96 19.67 -5.71
CA TYR A 303 2.58 18.37 -5.98
C TYR A 303 2.84 17.61 -4.68
N ASP A 304 2.93 16.28 -4.77
CA ASP A 304 3.26 15.41 -3.64
C ASP A 304 4.68 14.84 -3.67
N ASP A 305 5.08 14.18 -2.59
CA ASP A 305 6.33 13.41 -2.41
C ASP A 305 6.22 11.91 -2.75
N ILE A 306 5.06 11.47 -3.24
CA ILE A 306 4.78 10.07 -3.63
C ILE A 306 4.57 9.89 -5.14
N ASP A 307 4.89 8.70 -5.64
CA ASP A 307 4.45 8.28 -6.96
C ASP A 307 2.96 7.88 -6.85
N ALA A 308 2.10 8.51 -7.67
CA ALA A 308 0.65 8.47 -7.51
C ALA A 308 -0.06 7.80 -8.70
N PHE A 309 -1.01 6.93 -8.41
CA PHE A 309 -1.92 6.29 -9.36
C PHE A 309 -3.36 6.65 -8.98
N ILE A 310 -4.03 7.42 -9.83
CA ILE A 310 -5.42 7.86 -9.62
C ILE A 310 -6.34 6.94 -10.41
N LEU A 311 -7.17 6.20 -9.69
CA LEU A 311 -8.21 5.30 -10.21
C LEU A 311 -9.54 6.05 -10.12
N GLN A 312 -10.12 6.47 -11.25
CA GLN A 312 -11.42 7.14 -11.25
C GLN A 312 -12.51 6.08 -11.05
N LEU A 313 -13.17 6.10 -9.90
CA LEU A 313 -14.14 5.07 -9.49
C LEU A 313 -15.56 5.44 -9.93
N GLU A 314 -16.00 6.67 -9.65
CA GLU A 314 -17.35 7.14 -9.99
C GLU A 314 -17.32 8.52 -10.65
N GLY A 315 -18.35 8.79 -11.44
CA GLY A 315 -18.63 10.12 -11.99
C GLY A 315 -17.50 10.65 -12.87
N LYS A 316 -17.29 11.98 -12.87
CA LYS A 316 -16.40 12.66 -13.80
C LYS A 316 -15.59 13.78 -13.13
N LYS A 317 -14.28 13.86 -13.43
CA LYS A 317 -13.40 14.90 -12.88
C LYS A 317 -12.48 15.49 -13.94
N HIS A 318 -12.50 16.81 -14.09
CA HIS A 318 -11.58 17.57 -14.93
C HIS A 318 -10.23 17.72 -14.21
N TRP A 319 -9.23 17.00 -14.70
CA TRP A 319 -7.86 17.00 -14.22
C TRP A 319 -6.95 17.84 -15.10
N ARG A 320 -6.10 18.65 -14.46
CA ARG A 320 -5.00 19.35 -15.11
C ARG A 320 -3.70 19.07 -14.37
N VAL A 321 -2.77 18.43 -15.07
CA VAL A 321 -1.45 18.03 -14.57
C VAL A 321 -0.37 18.79 -15.35
N TYR A 322 0.68 19.21 -14.65
CA TYR A 322 1.79 20.00 -15.15
C TYR A 322 3.11 19.32 -14.76
N LYS A 323 4.13 19.43 -15.62
CA LYS A 323 5.49 19.02 -15.24
C LYS A 323 6.05 19.96 -14.15
N PRO A 324 7.03 19.52 -13.32
CA PRO A 324 7.80 20.39 -12.44
C PRO A 324 8.23 21.69 -13.13
N LEU A 325 8.20 22.82 -12.41
CA LEU A 325 8.42 24.14 -13.02
C LEU A 325 9.91 24.44 -13.29
N ASN A 326 10.80 23.67 -12.64
CA ASN A 326 12.25 23.76 -12.72
C ASN A 326 12.88 22.44 -12.25
N ASP A 327 14.19 22.29 -12.44
CA ASP A 327 14.91 21.05 -12.12
C ASP A 327 14.96 20.74 -10.60
N ASP A 328 14.86 21.74 -9.72
CA ASP A 328 14.85 21.54 -8.26
C ASP A 328 13.50 20.97 -7.75
N GLU A 329 12.44 21.06 -8.56
CA GLU A 329 11.12 20.47 -8.32
C GLU A 329 10.97 19.07 -8.94
N VAL A 330 11.99 18.53 -9.61
CA VAL A 330 11.95 17.19 -10.21
C VAL A 330 12.22 16.11 -9.15
N LEU A 331 11.26 15.20 -8.97
CA LEU A 331 11.29 14.10 -7.99
C LEU A 331 11.58 14.57 -6.53
N PRO A 332 10.84 15.57 -6.01
CA PRO A 332 11.16 16.26 -4.77
C PRO A 332 11.01 15.36 -3.56
N LEU A 333 11.70 15.72 -2.47
CA LEU A 333 11.75 14.93 -1.22
C LEU A 333 10.61 15.24 -0.23
N LYS A 334 9.71 16.19 -0.56
CA LYS A 334 8.56 16.65 0.25
C LYS A 334 7.46 17.23 -0.65
N SER A 335 6.19 17.08 -0.28
CA SER A 335 5.06 17.73 -0.96
C SER A 335 5.18 19.26 -0.96
N SER A 336 4.52 19.92 -1.92
CA SER A 336 4.45 21.38 -1.99
C SER A 336 3.52 21.98 -0.92
N VAL A 337 3.61 23.28 -0.71
CA VAL A 337 2.50 24.06 -0.17
C VAL A 337 1.38 24.19 -1.22
N ASP A 338 0.18 24.58 -0.80
CA ASP A 338 -0.88 24.99 -1.73
C ASP A 338 -0.38 26.15 -2.62
N LEU A 339 -0.42 25.99 -3.94
CA LEU A 339 0.06 26.98 -4.91
C LEU A 339 -1.05 27.99 -5.27
N ASP A 340 -0.68 29.27 -5.39
CA ASP A 340 -1.57 30.28 -6.00
C ASP A 340 -1.77 29.92 -7.48
N LYS A 341 -3.03 29.91 -7.94
CA LYS A 341 -3.41 29.66 -9.34
C LYS A 341 -2.56 30.45 -10.35
N LYS A 342 -2.11 31.66 -10.01
CA LYS A 342 -1.23 32.51 -10.85
C LYS A 342 0.11 31.86 -11.22
N VAL A 343 0.63 30.95 -10.37
CA VAL A 343 1.88 30.22 -10.62
C VAL A 343 1.76 29.34 -11.86
N ILE A 344 0.59 28.71 -12.04
CA ILE A 344 0.31 27.79 -13.16
C ILE A 344 -0.58 28.40 -14.26
N GLU A 345 -1.10 29.61 -14.07
CA GLU A 345 -2.03 30.27 -15.00
C GLU A 345 -1.47 30.44 -16.43
N ASN A 346 -0.15 30.60 -16.55
CA ASN A 346 0.56 30.73 -17.83
C ASN A 346 1.38 29.47 -18.18
N VAL A 347 1.25 28.40 -17.41
CA VAL A 347 1.92 27.11 -17.66
C VAL A 347 0.95 26.23 -18.45
N LYS A 348 1.39 25.65 -19.57
CA LYS A 348 0.56 24.68 -20.28
C LYS A 348 0.57 23.34 -19.52
N PRO A 349 -0.59 22.76 -19.16
CA PRO A 349 -0.63 21.40 -18.62
C PRO A 349 -0.12 20.38 -19.65
N CYS A 350 0.52 19.32 -19.16
CA CYS A 350 0.93 18.17 -19.96
C CYS A 350 -0.23 17.17 -20.16
N ILE A 351 -1.16 17.11 -19.20
CA ILE A 351 -2.43 16.37 -19.30
C ILE A 351 -3.56 17.33 -18.87
N ASP A 352 -4.58 17.48 -19.72
CA ASP A 352 -5.76 18.33 -19.50
C ASP A 352 -6.96 17.52 -20.02
N VAL A 353 -7.70 16.88 -19.13
CA VAL A 353 -8.61 15.78 -19.46
C VAL A 353 -9.76 15.67 -18.45
N VAL A 354 -10.92 15.19 -18.89
CA VAL A 354 -11.95 14.68 -17.98
C VAL A 354 -11.71 13.17 -17.85
N LEU A 355 -11.41 12.70 -16.64
CA LEU A 355 -11.45 11.27 -16.33
C LEU A 355 -12.90 10.86 -16.07
N GLU A 356 -13.27 9.71 -16.59
CA GLU A 356 -14.54 9.04 -16.33
C GLU A 356 -14.27 7.69 -15.63
N ALA A 357 -15.30 7.04 -15.08
CA ALA A 357 -15.14 5.77 -14.35
C ALA A 357 -14.34 4.73 -15.18
N GLY A 358 -13.42 4.03 -14.51
CA GLY A 358 -12.51 3.05 -15.11
C GLY A 358 -11.20 3.60 -15.69
N ASP A 359 -11.07 4.92 -15.86
CA ASP A 359 -9.83 5.56 -16.32
C ASP A 359 -8.72 5.54 -15.24
N LEU A 360 -7.45 5.59 -15.66
CA LEU A 360 -6.28 5.77 -14.79
C LEU A 360 -5.44 6.98 -15.18
N LEU A 361 -4.93 7.69 -14.17
CA LEU A 361 -3.92 8.74 -14.30
C LEU A 361 -2.76 8.48 -13.33
N TYR A 362 -1.59 8.08 -13.85
CA TYR A 362 -0.33 8.02 -13.09
C TYR A 362 0.44 9.33 -13.20
N MET A 363 1.06 9.77 -12.11
CA MET A 363 2.05 10.85 -12.14
C MET A 363 3.19 10.64 -11.12
N PRO A 364 4.45 10.93 -11.50
CA PRO A 364 5.56 10.99 -10.55
C PRO A 364 5.40 12.10 -9.51
N ARG A 365 6.00 11.91 -8.33
CA ARG A 365 6.17 12.99 -7.33
C ARG A 365 6.80 14.25 -7.97
N GLY A 366 6.32 15.42 -7.55
CA GLY A 366 6.69 16.72 -8.16
C GLY A 366 5.83 17.17 -9.35
N TYR A 367 5.01 16.29 -9.95
CA TYR A 367 4.04 16.73 -10.96
C TYR A 367 2.90 17.52 -10.28
N ILE A 368 2.80 18.81 -10.63
CA ILE A 368 1.75 19.68 -10.09
C ILE A 368 0.42 19.24 -10.69
N HIS A 369 -0.63 19.14 -9.88
CA HIS A 369 -1.94 18.72 -10.33
C HIS A 369 -3.10 19.46 -9.62
N GLN A 370 -4.26 19.45 -10.26
CA GLN A 370 -5.54 19.91 -9.71
C GLN A 370 -6.70 19.15 -10.37
N GLY A 371 -7.76 18.86 -9.62
CA GLY A 371 -8.98 18.21 -10.12
C GLY A 371 -10.24 18.93 -9.65
N ARG A 372 -11.12 19.32 -10.59
CA ARG A 372 -12.46 19.90 -10.35
C ARG A 372 -13.52 18.96 -10.94
N THR A 373 -14.68 18.80 -10.32
CA THR A 373 -15.83 18.15 -10.97
C THR A 373 -16.42 19.00 -12.09
N LEU A 374 -17.20 18.36 -12.95
CA LEU A 374 -18.09 19.06 -13.88
C LEU A 374 -19.38 19.46 -13.13
N ASP A 375 -20.17 20.35 -13.72
CA ASP A 375 -21.35 20.92 -13.03
C ASP A 375 -22.56 19.95 -12.98
N ASP A 376 -22.45 18.82 -13.69
CA ASP A 376 -23.47 17.79 -13.91
C ASP A 376 -23.18 16.44 -13.22
N ALA A 377 -21.97 16.23 -12.68
CA ALA A 377 -21.57 14.96 -12.07
C ALA A 377 -20.66 15.15 -10.85
N HIS A 378 -20.81 14.27 -9.86
CA HIS A 378 -19.83 14.14 -8.77
C HIS A 378 -18.57 13.41 -9.27
N SER A 379 -17.61 13.18 -8.36
CA SER A 379 -16.52 12.25 -8.62
C SER A 379 -16.03 11.60 -7.34
N LEU A 380 -15.92 10.28 -7.36
CA LEU A 380 -15.08 9.49 -6.46
C LEU A 380 -13.83 9.02 -7.22
N HIS A 381 -12.66 9.08 -6.56
CA HIS A 381 -11.46 8.36 -7.01
C HIS A 381 -10.67 7.86 -5.81
N LEU A 382 -9.91 6.78 -6.03
CA LEU A 382 -8.88 6.28 -5.12
C LEU A 382 -7.52 6.74 -5.67
N THR A 383 -6.74 7.43 -4.86
CA THR A 383 -5.32 7.68 -5.16
C THR A 383 -4.49 6.65 -4.41
N VAL A 384 -4.00 5.65 -5.14
CA VAL A 384 -3.00 4.69 -4.67
C VAL A 384 -1.62 5.36 -4.77
N SER A 385 -0.79 5.22 -3.74
CA SER A 385 0.45 6.00 -3.61
C SER A 385 1.57 5.21 -2.95
N CYS A 386 2.79 5.34 -3.46
CA CYS A 386 3.95 4.55 -3.01
C CYS A 386 5.27 5.33 -3.12
N TYR A 387 6.37 4.67 -2.76
CA TYR A 387 7.74 5.16 -2.95
C TYR A 387 8.15 6.42 -2.14
N GLN A 388 7.38 6.81 -1.10
CA GLN A 388 7.77 7.90 -0.22
C GLN A 388 9.12 7.57 0.47
N GLN A 389 10.07 8.51 0.42
CA GLN A 389 11.41 8.37 1.06
C GLN A 389 12.19 7.10 0.61
N ASN A 390 11.84 6.52 -0.54
CA ASN A 390 12.50 5.34 -1.11
C ASN A 390 13.46 5.77 -2.24
N THR A 391 14.56 6.44 -1.90
CA THR A 391 15.53 6.94 -2.88
C THR A 391 16.97 6.50 -2.57
N TRP A 392 17.84 6.55 -3.59
CA TRP A 392 19.30 6.43 -3.43
C TRP A 392 19.87 7.39 -2.36
N GLY A 393 19.27 8.58 -2.23
CA GLY A 393 19.67 9.55 -1.20
C GLY A 393 19.29 9.12 0.20
N ASP A 394 18.25 8.30 0.36
CA ASP A 394 17.81 7.75 1.65
C ASP A 394 18.68 6.55 2.05
N LEU A 395 18.94 5.62 1.12
CA LEU A 395 19.93 4.55 1.32
C LEU A 395 21.31 5.12 1.68
N PHE A 396 21.76 6.19 1.02
CA PHE A 396 23.06 6.82 1.33
C PHE A 396 23.10 7.55 2.69
N LYS A 397 21.96 7.89 3.32
CA LYS A 397 21.93 8.38 4.71
C LYS A 397 22.25 7.27 5.72
N ILE A 398 21.96 6.01 5.38
CA ILE A 398 22.25 4.83 6.21
C ILE A 398 23.67 4.31 5.90
N LEU A 399 23.95 4.10 4.61
CA LEU A 399 25.15 3.43 4.10
C LEU A 399 26.44 4.22 4.33
N LEU A 400 26.43 5.55 4.14
CA LEU A 400 27.66 6.33 4.24
C LEU A 400 28.16 6.49 5.69
N PRO A 401 27.30 6.71 6.71
CA PRO A 401 27.71 6.60 8.12
C PRO A 401 28.26 5.21 8.48
N LYS A 402 27.50 4.12 8.23
CA LYS A 402 27.94 2.74 8.49
C LYS A 402 29.30 2.41 7.85
N ALA A 403 29.47 2.77 6.58
CA ALA A 403 30.75 2.61 5.88
C ALA A 403 31.90 3.42 6.51
N VAL A 404 31.65 4.64 6.99
CA VAL A 404 32.66 5.48 7.66
C VAL A 404 33.02 4.91 9.03
N ASP A 405 32.06 4.45 9.81
CA ASP A 405 32.30 3.85 11.12
C ASP A 405 33.04 2.51 10.98
N TYR A 406 32.67 1.68 10.01
CA TYR A 406 33.42 0.47 9.64
C TYR A 406 34.86 0.79 9.20
N ALA A 407 35.06 1.81 8.36
CA ALA A 407 36.39 2.26 7.96
C ALA A 407 37.20 2.82 9.14
N MET A 408 36.55 3.47 10.10
CA MET A 408 37.17 3.96 11.33
C MET A 408 37.49 2.82 12.32
N LYS A 409 36.71 1.74 12.37
CA LYS A 409 37.05 0.50 13.10
C LYS A 409 38.26 -0.20 12.46
N THR A 410 38.22 -0.47 11.16
CA THR A 410 39.22 -1.31 10.46
C THR A 410 40.50 -0.57 10.04
N ASN A 411 40.41 0.63 9.49
CA ASN A 411 41.49 1.26 8.74
C ASN A 411 42.04 2.54 9.42
N VAL A 412 43.29 2.46 9.88
CA VAL A 412 43.95 3.55 10.64
C VAL A 412 44.03 4.87 9.89
N LYS A 413 43.96 4.90 8.55
CA LYS A 413 43.98 6.13 7.76
C LYS A 413 42.77 7.03 8.03
N PHE A 414 41.63 6.44 8.40
CA PHE A 414 40.40 7.17 8.78
C PHE A 414 40.46 7.64 10.24
N ARG A 415 41.25 6.97 11.09
CA ARG A 415 41.56 7.42 12.46
C ARG A 415 42.66 8.49 12.56
N GLN A 416 43.30 8.88 11.45
CA GLN A 416 44.35 9.91 11.46
C GLN A 416 43.77 11.31 11.69
N GLY A 417 44.26 12.00 12.73
CA GLY A 417 43.83 13.35 13.07
C GLY A 417 44.03 14.37 11.95
N LEU A 418 43.08 15.30 11.82
CA LEU A 418 43.09 16.33 10.76
C LEU A 418 44.36 17.23 10.83
N PRO A 419 44.87 17.73 9.69
CA PRO A 419 46.07 18.57 9.66
C PRO A 419 45.97 19.81 10.55
N LEU A 420 46.98 20.00 11.41
CA LEU A 420 47.03 21.09 12.38
C LEU A 420 46.82 22.47 11.72
N GLY A 421 45.90 23.25 12.29
CA GLY A 421 45.53 24.57 11.78
C GLY A 421 44.66 24.54 10.51
N CYS A 422 43.97 23.43 10.22
CA CYS A 422 42.97 23.33 9.12
C CYS A 422 41.95 24.49 9.13
N LEU A 423 41.49 24.91 10.31
CA LEU A 423 40.55 26.01 10.52
C LEU A 423 41.05 27.37 9.98
N ASN A 424 42.38 27.57 9.84
CA ASN A 424 42.95 28.78 9.23
C ASN A 424 42.84 28.80 7.69
N HIS A 425 42.32 27.71 7.10
CA HIS A 425 42.30 27.47 5.65
C HIS A 425 40.93 26.97 5.14
N PHE A 426 39.99 26.64 6.04
CA PHE A 426 38.66 26.09 5.75
C PHE A 426 37.57 26.81 6.57
N GLY A 427 36.30 26.59 6.22
CA GLY A 427 35.16 27.33 6.77
C GLY A 427 34.77 28.57 5.95
N PHE A 428 33.57 29.11 6.22
CA PHE A 428 32.92 30.13 5.39
C PHE A 428 33.77 31.39 5.14
N ILE A 429 34.40 31.92 6.19
CA ILE A 429 35.27 33.12 6.13
C ILE A 429 36.58 32.93 5.32
N HIS A 430 36.89 31.68 4.98
CA HIS A 430 38.04 31.28 4.16
C HIS A 430 37.65 30.87 2.73
N SER A 431 36.35 30.80 2.39
CA SER A 431 35.85 30.36 1.08
C SER A 431 36.19 31.32 -0.07
N THR A 432 36.12 32.63 0.16
CA THR A 432 36.26 33.69 -0.87
C THR A 432 37.69 34.23 -1.03
N LYS A 433 38.61 33.86 -0.13
CA LYS A 433 39.97 34.42 -0.12
C LYS A 433 40.90 33.62 -1.02
N LYS A 434 41.80 34.32 -1.73
CA LYS A 434 42.97 33.75 -2.44
C LYS A 434 44.04 33.25 -1.44
N LEU A 435 43.65 32.32 -0.57
CA LEU A 435 44.53 31.63 0.37
C LEU A 435 45.49 30.68 -0.37
N PRO A 436 46.56 30.18 0.28
CA PRO A 436 47.53 29.28 -0.36
C PRO A 436 46.87 27.99 -0.88
N MET A 437 46.53 27.98 -2.18
CA MET A 437 45.77 26.89 -2.83
C MET A 437 46.37 25.52 -2.54
N LYS A 438 47.70 25.39 -2.49
CA LYS A 438 48.41 24.13 -2.22
C LYS A 438 47.96 23.44 -0.92
N LYS A 439 47.69 24.17 0.18
CA LYS A 439 47.21 23.54 1.42
C LYS A 439 45.78 23.00 1.28
N ARG A 440 44.89 23.76 0.65
CA ARG A 440 43.51 23.32 0.38
C ARG A 440 43.46 22.17 -0.62
N ALA A 441 44.25 22.25 -1.70
CA ALA A 441 44.35 21.22 -2.73
C ALA A 441 44.90 19.90 -2.17
N ASN A 442 45.96 19.94 -1.35
CA ASN A 442 46.48 18.74 -0.68
C ASN A 442 45.43 18.09 0.25
N PHE A 443 44.65 18.90 0.98
CA PHE A 443 43.56 18.40 1.84
C PHE A 443 42.44 17.76 1.00
N HIS A 444 41.96 18.45 -0.04
CA HIS A 444 40.95 17.91 -0.97
C HIS A 444 41.44 16.62 -1.64
N ALA A 445 42.69 16.56 -2.10
CA ALA A 445 43.26 15.35 -2.69
C ALA A 445 43.32 14.18 -1.68
N LYS A 446 43.58 14.45 -0.40
CA LYS A 446 43.52 13.42 0.65
C LYS A 446 42.08 13.00 0.97
N CYS A 447 41.12 13.92 0.97
CA CYS A 447 39.70 13.60 1.09
C CYS A 447 39.22 12.72 -0.08
N HIS A 448 39.55 13.07 -1.33
CA HIS A 448 39.25 12.23 -2.48
C HIS A 448 39.92 10.85 -2.38
N GLN A 449 41.19 10.77 -1.98
CA GLN A 449 41.84 9.47 -1.76
C GLN A 449 41.08 8.61 -0.72
N LEU A 450 40.64 9.20 0.39
CA LEU A 450 39.93 8.46 1.44
C LEU A 450 38.50 8.09 1.03
N LEU A 451 37.80 8.93 0.25
CA LEU A 451 36.48 8.60 -0.30
C LEU A 451 36.58 7.50 -1.36
N ASP A 452 37.59 7.56 -2.24
CA ASP A 452 37.91 6.49 -3.21
C ASP A 452 38.21 5.16 -2.52
N GLU A 453 38.78 5.20 -1.31
CA GLU A 453 39.10 4.02 -0.50
C GLU A 453 37.84 3.50 0.20
N LEU A 454 37.07 4.38 0.85
CA LEU A 454 35.77 4.10 1.48
C LEU A 454 34.79 3.41 0.51
N LEU A 455 34.67 3.94 -0.70
CA LEU A 455 33.77 3.44 -1.76
C LEU A 455 34.18 2.05 -2.30
N ARG A 456 35.43 1.63 -2.09
CA ARG A 456 35.96 0.33 -2.57
C ARG A 456 36.08 -0.71 -1.45
N GLU A 457 36.49 -0.30 -0.27
CA GLU A 457 36.84 -1.20 0.84
C GLU A 457 35.71 -1.35 1.86
N SER A 458 34.88 -0.32 2.09
CA SER A 458 33.91 -0.31 3.20
C SER A 458 32.45 -0.29 2.73
N VAL A 459 32.14 0.45 1.67
CA VAL A 459 30.77 0.51 1.12
C VAL A 459 30.25 -0.84 0.63
N PRO A 460 31.02 -1.71 -0.05
CA PRO A 460 30.53 -3.03 -0.43
C PRO A 460 30.23 -3.93 0.77
N ILE A 461 31.02 -3.85 1.84
CA ILE A 461 30.85 -4.66 3.07
C ILE A 461 29.64 -4.21 3.88
N GLN A 462 29.26 -2.93 3.79
CA GLN A 462 28.15 -2.35 4.52
C GLN A 462 26.87 -2.20 3.66
N MET A 463 26.87 -2.68 2.42
CA MET A 463 25.75 -2.55 1.50
C MET A 463 24.51 -3.30 2.01
N ASP A 464 24.66 -4.61 2.23
CA ASP A 464 23.52 -5.49 2.50
C ASP A 464 22.85 -5.13 3.83
N ASN A 465 23.64 -4.96 4.91
CA ASN A 465 23.14 -4.50 6.21
C ASN A 465 22.51 -3.09 6.16
N SER A 466 22.92 -2.21 5.23
CA SER A 466 22.24 -0.92 5.03
C SER A 466 20.92 -1.06 4.27
N VAL A 467 20.79 -2.06 3.40
CA VAL A 467 19.52 -2.46 2.79
C VAL A 467 18.63 -3.16 3.82
N ASP A 468 19.19 -3.93 4.76
CA ASP A 468 18.44 -4.55 5.85
C ASP A 468 17.81 -3.52 6.80
N VAL A 469 18.53 -2.46 7.17
CA VAL A 469 17.93 -1.34 7.95
C VAL A 469 16.85 -0.60 7.15
N MET A 470 16.98 -0.52 5.82
CA MET A 470 15.94 0.06 4.97
C MET A 470 14.71 -0.87 4.83
N ALA A 471 14.94 -2.19 4.79
CA ALA A 471 13.91 -3.22 4.78
C ALA A 471 13.20 -3.32 6.15
N GLN A 472 13.93 -3.19 7.27
CA GLN A 472 13.38 -3.13 8.63
C GLN A 472 12.33 -2.01 8.75
N LYS A 473 12.58 -0.84 8.15
CA LYS A 473 11.56 0.22 8.05
C LYS A 473 10.34 -0.25 7.26
N PHE A 474 10.54 -0.89 6.10
CA PHE A 474 9.44 -1.45 5.33
C PHE A 474 8.64 -2.50 6.13
N MET A 475 9.27 -3.35 6.94
CA MET A 475 8.58 -4.32 7.80
C MET A 475 7.66 -3.65 8.83
N HIS A 476 7.97 -2.42 9.27
CA HIS A 476 7.08 -1.65 10.16
C HIS A 476 6.02 -0.85 9.39
N ASP A 477 6.40 -0.27 8.25
CA ASP A 477 5.50 0.52 7.40
C ASP A 477 4.42 -0.32 6.70
N ALA A 478 4.72 -1.58 6.36
CA ALA A 478 3.90 -2.44 5.52
C ALA A 478 2.56 -2.84 6.15
N LEU A 479 1.54 -2.98 5.31
CA LEU A 479 0.27 -3.60 5.69
C LEU A 479 0.50 -5.10 6.00
N PRO A 480 -0.29 -5.71 6.91
CA PRO A 480 -0.35 -7.16 7.02
C PRO A 480 -0.82 -7.77 5.68
N PRO A 481 -0.42 -9.01 5.35
CA PRO A 481 -0.90 -9.68 4.15
C PRO A 481 -2.40 -9.95 4.26
N MET A 482 -3.16 -9.60 3.23
CA MET A 482 -4.52 -10.13 3.08
C MET A 482 -4.43 -11.56 2.54
N LEU A 483 -5.17 -12.49 3.17
CA LEU A 483 -5.25 -13.90 2.79
C LEU A 483 -6.65 -14.19 2.22
N THR A 484 -6.72 -14.95 1.13
CA THR A 484 -8.02 -15.49 0.67
C THR A 484 -8.53 -16.55 1.65
N ALA A 485 -9.83 -16.90 1.60
CA ALA A 485 -10.38 -17.93 2.48
C ALA A 485 -9.66 -19.28 2.34
N GLU A 486 -9.34 -19.66 1.10
CA GLU A 486 -8.54 -20.86 0.77
C GLU A 486 -7.11 -20.82 1.35
N GLU A 487 -6.47 -19.65 1.40
CA GLU A 487 -5.18 -19.52 2.07
C GLU A 487 -5.31 -19.65 3.58
N GLN A 488 -6.35 -19.04 4.17
CA GLN A 488 -6.61 -19.08 5.61
C GLN A 488 -6.76 -20.51 6.13
N LEU A 489 -7.48 -21.38 5.39
CA LEU A 489 -7.63 -22.82 5.67
C LEU A 489 -6.31 -23.61 5.77
N THR A 490 -5.18 -23.07 5.31
CA THR A 490 -3.85 -23.70 5.40
C THR A 490 -2.89 -22.99 6.37
N THR A 491 -3.45 -22.19 7.29
CA THR A 491 -2.71 -21.37 8.26
C THR A 491 -3.38 -21.37 9.63
N ILE A 492 -2.62 -20.98 10.65
CA ILE A 492 -3.07 -20.70 12.03
C ILE A 492 -4.26 -19.71 12.15
N GLN A 493 -4.71 -19.11 11.04
CA GLN A 493 -5.85 -18.19 11.02
C GLN A 493 -7.20 -18.92 11.18
N GLU A 494 -7.31 -20.16 10.66
CA GLU A 494 -8.53 -20.99 10.73
C GLU A 494 -8.23 -22.45 11.16
N GLN A 495 -6.98 -22.89 11.02
CA GLN A 495 -6.47 -24.16 11.57
C GLN A 495 -5.98 -23.97 13.01
N GLY A 496 -6.02 -25.05 13.80
CA GLY A 496 -5.70 -25.01 15.24
C GLY A 496 -6.91 -25.03 16.15
N GLU A 497 -6.64 -25.07 17.46
CA GLU A 497 -7.60 -25.31 18.52
C GLU A 497 -8.71 -24.25 18.61
N ARG A 498 -9.97 -24.68 18.56
CA ARG A 498 -11.15 -23.81 18.69
C ARG A 498 -12.15 -24.34 19.72
N TRP A 499 -12.90 -23.43 20.33
CA TRP A 499 -13.94 -23.78 21.29
C TRP A 499 -15.18 -24.33 20.57
N ASN A 500 -15.44 -25.63 20.73
CA ASN A 500 -16.64 -26.27 20.23
C ASN A 500 -17.75 -26.14 21.29
N SER A 501 -18.81 -25.40 20.97
CA SER A 501 -19.90 -25.09 21.92
C SER A 501 -20.91 -26.22 22.08
N ASP A 502 -20.99 -27.14 21.13
CA ASP A 502 -21.88 -28.31 21.20
C ASP A 502 -21.23 -29.40 22.05
N LEU A 503 -19.94 -29.69 21.81
CA LEU A 503 -19.13 -30.62 22.62
C LEU A 503 -18.68 -30.03 23.97
N ASN A 504 -18.81 -28.72 24.17
CA ASN A 504 -18.35 -27.97 25.35
C ASN A 504 -16.87 -28.21 25.71
N ARG A 505 -16.03 -28.43 24.70
CA ARG A 505 -14.58 -28.62 24.82
C ARG A 505 -13.83 -27.84 23.74
N VAL A 506 -12.52 -27.73 23.92
CA VAL A 506 -11.61 -27.41 22.81
C VAL A 506 -11.60 -28.61 21.85
N SER A 507 -11.64 -28.32 20.56
CA SER A 507 -11.59 -29.28 19.45
C SER A 507 -10.80 -28.66 18.29
N ASN A 508 -10.60 -29.38 17.20
CA ASN A 508 -9.76 -29.01 16.05
C ASN A 508 -8.26 -28.96 16.40
N VAL A 509 -7.81 -29.86 17.28
CA VAL A 509 -6.39 -30.00 17.61
C VAL A 509 -5.63 -30.50 16.37
N VAL A 510 -4.57 -29.78 15.97
CA VAL A 510 -3.70 -30.15 14.85
C VAL A 510 -2.25 -30.22 15.32
N GLU A 511 -1.50 -31.17 14.80
CA GLU A 511 -0.05 -31.26 15.02
C GLU A 511 0.70 -31.14 13.68
N LEU A 512 1.93 -30.62 13.73
CA LEU A 512 2.81 -30.54 12.57
C LEU A 512 3.69 -31.79 12.52
N GLU A 513 3.39 -32.71 11.62
CA GLU A 513 4.17 -33.93 11.42
C GLU A 513 5.45 -33.71 10.61
N PRO A 514 6.49 -34.57 10.74
CA PRO A 514 7.76 -34.38 10.04
C PRO A 514 7.64 -34.33 8.51
N ASP A 515 6.69 -35.05 7.90
CA ASP A 515 6.48 -35.01 6.46
C ASP A 515 5.58 -33.84 6.00
N THR A 516 4.96 -33.10 6.94
CA THR A 516 4.08 -31.94 6.66
C THR A 516 4.77 -30.95 5.72
N ARG A 517 4.11 -30.62 4.61
CA ARG A 517 4.69 -29.78 3.55
C ARG A 517 4.35 -28.31 3.76
N ILE A 518 5.37 -27.46 3.87
CA ILE A 518 5.26 -26.03 4.22
C ILE A 518 6.00 -25.11 3.23
N ARG A 519 5.56 -23.84 3.18
CA ARG A 519 6.27 -22.72 2.53
C ARG A 519 6.10 -21.41 3.31
N LEU A 520 6.95 -20.42 3.08
CA LEU A 520 6.71 -19.04 3.58
C LEU A 520 5.37 -18.50 3.06
N LEU A 521 4.64 -17.73 3.87
CA LEU A 521 3.32 -17.21 3.53
C LEU A 521 3.37 -16.25 2.32
N ARG A 522 4.35 -15.33 2.30
CA ARG A 522 4.65 -14.34 1.26
C ARG A 522 6.16 -14.17 1.12
N ARG A 523 6.65 -13.63 -0.01
CA ARG A 523 8.08 -13.33 -0.21
C ARG A 523 8.66 -12.39 0.84
N HIS A 524 7.88 -11.39 1.26
CA HIS A 524 8.32 -10.36 2.20
C HIS A 524 7.54 -10.36 3.53
N CYS A 525 6.98 -11.51 3.97
CA CYS A 525 6.37 -11.59 5.30
C CYS A 525 7.39 -11.55 6.44
N LEU A 526 8.67 -11.81 6.16
CA LEU A 526 9.76 -11.93 7.12
C LEU A 526 11.07 -11.30 6.57
N ARG A 527 11.86 -10.65 7.44
CA ARG A 527 13.20 -10.14 7.12
C ARG A 527 14.16 -10.36 8.30
N VAL A 528 15.18 -11.20 8.10
CA VAL A 528 16.29 -11.39 9.06
C VAL A 528 17.25 -10.20 8.98
N VAL A 529 17.73 -9.72 10.13
CA VAL A 529 18.64 -8.58 10.27
C VAL A 529 19.70 -8.87 11.35
N GLU A 530 20.96 -8.52 11.09
CA GLU A 530 22.04 -8.53 12.09
C GLU A 530 22.07 -7.19 12.84
N ASN A 531 21.96 -7.25 14.18
CA ASN A 531 21.95 -6.10 15.07
C ASN A 531 23.37 -5.58 15.33
N ASP A 532 23.64 -4.34 14.92
CA ASP A 532 24.93 -3.63 15.02
C ASP A 532 25.28 -3.17 16.47
N ASN A 533 24.68 -3.80 17.49
CA ASN A 533 24.91 -3.50 18.90
C ASN A 533 26.29 -4.02 19.31
N ASN A 534 27.11 -3.16 19.92
CA ASN A 534 28.54 -3.41 20.09
C ASN A 534 28.87 -4.20 21.38
N ASP A 535 27.91 -4.99 21.88
CA ASP A 535 28.10 -5.89 23.02
C ASP A 535 28.63 -7.23 22.47
N GLU A 536 29.96 -7.36 22.44
CA GLU A 536 30.68 -8.56 21.95
C GLU A 536 30.36 -9.84 22.76
N ASP A 537 29.72 -9.69 23.92
CA ASP A 537 29.26 -10.76 24.82
C ASP A 537 27.80 -11.21 24.57
N ASN A 538 27.06 -10.59 23.63
CA ASN A 538 25.66 -10.93 23.35
C ASN A 538 25.54 -11.97 22.23
N GLU A 539 25.00 -13.16 22.54
CA GLU A 539 24.89 -14.25 21.57
C GLU A 539 23.77 -13.99 20.54
N ASP A 540 22.71 -13.26 20.94
CA ASP A 540 21.47 -12.99 20.19
C ASP A 540 21.57 -11.78 19.23
N ASN A 541 22.64 -11.69 18.44
CA ASN A 541 22.84 -10.56 17.52
C ASN A 541 22.00 -10.63 16.23
N ILE A 542 21.06 -11.56 16.10
CA ILE A 542 20.24 -11.77 14.90
C ILE A 542 18.75 -11.81 15.29
N VAL A 543 17.94 -11.00 14.60
CA VAL A 543 16.50 -10.86 14.82
C VAL A 543 15.81 -10.85 13.47
N ALA A 544 14.64 -11.48 13.39
CA ALA A 544 13.75 -11.33 12.24
C ALA A 544 12.57 -10.40 12.56
N HIS A 545 12.23 -9.56 11.59
CA HIS A 545 11.06 -8.68 11.61
C HIS A 545 10.00 -9.22 10.66
N TYR A 546 8.71 -9.05 10.98
CA TYR A 546 7.62 -9.60 10.19
C TYR A 546 6.39 -8.70 10.12
N THR A 547 5.57 -8.91 9.09
CA THR A 547 4.39 -8.07 8.78
C THR A 547 3.05 -8.67 9.18
N THR A 548 2.98 -9.97 9.52
CA THR A 548 1.72 -10.66 9.82
C THR A 548 0.99 -10.07 11.03
N ASP A 549 1.74 -9.73 12.10
CA ASP A 549 1.23 -9.03 13.28
C ASP A 549 1.02 -7.51 13.08
N ASN A 550 1.21 -6.94 11.88
CA ASN A 550 1.00 -5.50 11.68
C ASN A 550 -0.49 -5.12 11.69
N ALA A 551 -0.80 -3.90 12.13
CA ALA A 551 -2.15 -3.36 12.02
C ALA A 551 -2.44 -2.83 10.60
N ARG A 552 -3.71 -2.87 10.18
CA ARG A 552 -4.21 -2.13 8.98
C ARG A 552 -4.21 -0.61 9.18
N SER A 553 -3.91 -0.13 10.39
CA SER A 553 -3.62 1.26 10.74
C SER A 553 -2.10 1.45 10.81
N TYR A 554 -1.54 2.35 10.01
CA TYR A 554 -0.10 2.59 9.94
C TYR A 554 0.51 2.89 11.32
N HIS A 555 1.52 2.09 11.69
CA HIS A 555 2.29 2.17 12.95
C HIS A 555 1.46 2.11 14.24
N ASP A 556 0.21 1.62 14.19
CA ASP A 556 -0.66 1.42 15.37
C ASP A 556 -0.21 0.24 16.27
N ARG A 557 0.71 -0.59 15.76
CA ARG A 557 1.47 -1.59 16.52
C ARG A 557 2.98 -1.28 16.43
N PRO A 558 3.78 -1.66 17.45
CA PRO A 558 5.24 -1.63 17.36
C PRO A 558 5.74 -2.59 16.27
N LEU A 559 6.98 -2.38 15.80
CA LEU A 559 7.66 -3.28 14.87
C LEU A 559 7.79 -4.69 15.49
N SER A 560 7.14 -5.66 14.88
CA SER A 560 7.16 -7.07 15.27
C SER A 560 8.57 -7.68 15.20
N THR A 561 8.91 -8.55 16.16
CA THR A 561 10.23 -9.20 16.28
C THR A 561 10.10 -10.68 16.63
N LEU A 562 10.99 -11.49 16.05
CA LEU A 562 11.22 -12.91 16.34
C LEU A 562 12.73 -13.11 16.55
N GLY A 563 13.11 -13.82 17.62
CA GLY A 563 14.51 -14.22 17.84
C GLY A 563 14.93 -15.27 16.82
N VAL A 564 16.19 -15.23 16.37
CA VAL A 564 16.70 -16.17 15.35
C VAL A 564 18.05 -16.72 15.78
N ASP A 565 18.04 -17.96 16.26
CA ASP A 565 19.25 -18.68 16.63
C ASP A 565 20.08 -19.01 15.39
N LYS A 566 21.40 -18.99 15.50
CA LYS A 566 22.32 -19.19 14.36
C LYS A 566 22.16 -20.57 13.72
N GLU A 567 21.77 -21.53 14.55
CA GLU A 567 21.42 -22.91 14.24
C GLU A 567 20.21 -23.00 13.29
N THR A 568 19.25 -22.07 13.37
CA THR A 568 18.02 -22.05 12.55
C THR A 568 18.20 -21.37 11.18
N LEU A 569 19.25 -20.55 11.01
CA LEU A 569 19.50 -19.79 9.78
C LEU A 569 19.53 -20.64 8.50
N PRO A 570 20.11 -21.85 8.45
CA PRO A 570 20.09 -22.67 7.24
C PRO A 570 18.67 -23.07 6.79
N ALA A 571 17.73 -23.22 7.74
CA ALA A 571 16.34 -23.52 7.41
C ALA A 571 15.58 -22.28 6.93
N LEU A 572 15.85 -21.10 7.50
CA LEU A 572 15.35 -19.83 6.94
C LEU A 572 15.90 -19.58 5.52
N GLU A 573 17.20 -19.78 5.30
CA GLU A 573 17.83 -19.64 3.98
C GLU A 573 17.21 -20.61 2.96
N MET A 574 16.97 -21.87 3.35
CA MET A 574 16.24 -22.85 2.53
C MET A 574 14.85 -22.33 2.16
N LEU A 575 14.05 -21.91 3.14
CA LEU A 575 12.68 -21.43 2.93
C LEU A 575 12.61 -20.19 2.01
N PHE A 576 13.53 -19.23 2.15
CA PHE A 576 13.65 -18.07 1.25
C PHE A 576 14.15 -18.44 -0.16
N THR A 577 14.92 -19.52 -0.29
CA THR A 577 15.48 -19.99 -1.56
C THR A 577 14.46 -20.76 -2.39
N ILE A 578 13.65 -21.62 -1.76
CA ILE A 578 12.66 -22.44 -2.47
C ILE A 578 11.36 -21.69 -2.81
N TYR A 579 11.00 -20.64 -2.05
CA TYR A 579 9.72 -19.96 -2.20
C TYR A 579 9.46 -19.53 -3.67
N PRO A 580 8.29 -19.87 -4.26
CA PRO A 580 7.06 -20.33 -3.59
C PRO A 580 6.90 -21.86 -3.39
N GLU A 581 7.89 -22.69 -3.67
CA GLU A 581 7.76 -24.16 -3.57
C GLU A 581 7.64 -24.67 -2.13
N TYR A 582 6.96 -25.81 -1.94
CA TYR A 582 6.74 -26.47 -0.65
C TYR A 582 7.80 -27.56 -0.32
N ILE A 583 8.29 -27.57 0.92
CA ILE A 583 9.23 -28.57 1.47
C ILE A 583 8.62 -29.27 2.70
N SER A 584 8.92 -30.55 2.91
CA SER A 584 8.57 -31.26 4.15
C SER A 584 9.47 -30.82 5.32
N ILE A 585 8.93 -30.80 6.54
CA ILE A 585 9.67 -30.33 7.73
C ILE A 585 10.94 -31.18 7.97
N ASP A 586 10.89 -32.49 7.72
CA ASP A 586 11.99 -33.45 7.84
C ASP A 586 13.23 -33.08 7.02
N SER A 587 13.02 -32.40 5.90
CA SER A 587 14.00 -32.06 4.89
C SER A 587 14.65 -30.69 5.12
N LEU A 588 14.22 -29.94 6.14
CA LEU A 588 14.90 -28.72 6.58
C LEU A 588 16.31 -29.04 7.12
N PRO A 589 17.32 -28.20 6.84
CA PRO A 589 18.73 -28.47 7.18
C PRO A 589 19.10 -28.19 8.66
N LEU A 590 18.28 -28.69 9.61
CA LEU A 590 18.56 -28.66 11.06
C LEU A 590 18.98 -30.06 11.57
N ALA A 591 19.51 -30.12 12.79
CA ALA A 591 20.22 -31.29 13.33
C ALA A 591 19.32 -32.48 13.70
N THR A 592 18.22 -32.23 14.42
CA THR A 592 17.22 -33.24 14.84
C THR A 592 15.86 -32.96 14.20
N ILE A 593 14.90 -33.88 14.37
CA ILE A 593 13.51 -33.64 13.94
C ILE A 593 12.80 -32.68 14.93
N GLU A 594 13.11 -32.79 16.23
CA GLU A 594 12.59 -31.93 17.30
C GLU A 594 12.91 -30.44 17.05
N ASP A 595 14.14 -30.14 16.60
CA ASP A 595 14.54 -28.78 16.18
C ASP A 595 13.67 -28.25 15.03
N LYS A 596 13.33 -29.12 14.06
CA LYS A 596 12.57 -28.76 12.85
C LYS A 596 11.11 -28.52 13.15
N ILE A 597 10.48 -29.39 13.93
CA ILE A 597 9.11 -29.18 14.42
C ILE A 597 9.06 -27.88 15.22
N THR A 598 9.93 -27.69 16.22
CA THR A 598 9.94 -26.50 17.09
C THR A 598 10.12 -25.20 16.29
N PHE A 599 11.08 -25.19 15.36
CA PHE A 599 11.32 -24.05 14.46
C PHE A 599 10.12 -23.74 13.57
N VAL A 600 9.48 -24.76 12.97
CA VAL A 600 8.34 -24.54 12.08
C VAL A 600 7.08 -24.16 12.86
N SER A 601 6.81 -24.75 14.02
CA SER A 601 5.72 -24.33 14.91
C SER A 601 5.85 -22.85 15.28
N THR A 602 7.06 -22.40 15.66
CA THR A 602 7.35 -20.98 15.95
C THR A 602 7.05 -20.05 14.76
N LEU A 603 7.26 -20.50 13.52
CA LEU A 603 6.89 -19.74 12.32
C LEU A 603 5.38 -19.82 12.03
N TYR A 604 4.74 -20.97 12.29
CA TYR A 604 3.33 -21.23 12.03
C TYR A 604 2.43 -20.45 13.00
N GLU A 605 2.75 -20.45 14.30
CA GLU A 605 2.14 -19.60 15.34
C GLU A 605 2.17 -18.10 15.00
N LYS A 606 3.14 -17.68 14.17
CA LYS A 606 3.30 -16.30 13.69
C LYS A 606 2.74 -16.06 12.29
N GLY A 607 2.07 -17.06 11.69
CA GLY A 607 1.52 -17.00 10.34
C GLY A 607 2.59 -16.80 9.26
N LEU A 608 3.86 -17.07 9.55
CA LEU A 608 4.99 -16.80 8.63
C LEU A 608 5.14 -17.91 7.58
N VAL A 609 4.53 -19.07 7.82
CA VAL A 609 4.43 -20.21 6.91
C VAL A 609 2.98 -20.66 6.75
N ARG A 610 2.68 -21.32 5.62
CA ARG A 610 1.43 -22.06 5.39
C ARG A 610 1.74 -23.51 5.00
N THR A 611 0.81 -24.41 5.24
CA THR A 611 0.85 -25.81 4.79
C THR A 611 0.37 -25.95 3.34
N GLU A 612 0.72 -27.05 2.68
CA GLU A 612 0.27 -27.39 1.31
C GLU A 612 -1.19 -27.88 1.28
N TYR A 613 -1.68 -28.36 2.43
CA TYR A 613 -3.01 -28.92 2.65
C TYR A 613 -3.52 -28.52 4.05
N GLU A 614 -4.83 -28.70 4.29
CA GLU A 614 -5.42 -28.59 5.63
C GLU A 614 -4.84 -29.69 6.54
N LEU A 615 -4.59 -29.39 7.82
CA LEU A 615 -4.01 -30.34 8.76
C LEU A 615 -5.09 -31.28 9.31
N GLU A 616 -4.78 -32.57 9.45
CA GLU A 616 -5.72 -33.53 10.04
C GLU A 616 -5.94 -33.22 11.54
N HIS A 617 -7.17 -33.41 12.01
CA HIS A 617 -7.57 -33.07 13.38
C HIS A 617 -7.56 -34.32 14.27
N SER A 618 -6.86 -34.26 15.41
CA SER A 618 -6.82 -35.34 16.41
C SER A 618 -8.00 -35.31 17.40
N ASP A 619 -9.13 -34.73 16.98
CA ASP A 619 -10.41 -34.81 17.69
C ASP A 619 -10.88 -36.27 17.73
N GLY A 620 -10.54 -36.98 18.79
CA GLY A 620 -10.70 -38.43 18.88
C GLY A 620 -12.13 -38.91 18.66
N GLU A 621 -12.24 -40.10 18.05
CA GLU A 621 -13.43 -40.93 18.11
C GLU A 621 -13.66 -41.32 19.59
N ASP A 622 -14.43 -40.51 20.33
CA ASP A 622 -14.84 -40.86 21.69
C ASP A 622 -15.69 -42.13 21.63
N GLU A 623 -15.15 -43.19 22.22
CA GLU A 623 -15.67 -44.56 22.17
C GLU A 623 -17.14 -44.64 22.64
N GLU A 624 -18.00 -45.35 21.90
CA GLU A 624 -19.20 -45.96 22.50
C GLU A 624 -18.75 -47.07 23.47
N GLY A 625 -18.32 -46.67 24.67
CA GLY A 625 -17.75 -47.54 25.70
C GLY A 625 -18.46 -47.39 27.05
N ASP A 626 -19.00 -48.50 27.55
CA ASP A 626 -19.68 -48.57 28.85
C ASP A 626 -18.74 -48.29 30.05
N GLU A 627 -19.19 -47.45 30.98
CA GLU A 627 -18.95 -47.70 32.42
C GLU A 627 -20.02 -47.02 33.30
N SER A 628 -21.08 -47.76 33.66
CA SER A 628 -22.05 -47.32 34.69
C SER A 628 -22.62 -48.47 35.54
N ASP A 629 -21.74 -49.37 35.98
CA ASP A 629 -22.12 -50.49 36.86
C ASP A 629 -21.98 -50.09 38.34
N SER A 630 -23.09 -49.66 38.97
CA SER A 630 -23.18 -49.57 40.44
C SER A 630 -24.63 -49.61 40.96
N ASP A 631 -24.88 -50.60 41.83
CA ASP A 631 -25.88 -50.66 42.90
C ASP A 631 -27.39 -50.50 42.55
N GLU A 632 -28.02 -51.60 42.09
CA GLU A 632 -29.45 -51.83 42.33
C GLU A 632 -29.71 -52.29 43.78
N GLU A 633 -30.55 -51.57 44.54
CA GLU A 633 -31.38 -52.19 45.58
C GLU A 633 -32.76 -51.49 45.67
N ASP A 634 -33.80 -52.29 45.97
CA ASP A 634 -35.22 -51.93 46.22
C ASP A 634 -36.07 -51.33 45.08
N GLY A 635 -37.23 -51.95 44.79
CA GLY A 635 -38.43 -51.11 44.62
C GLY A 635 -39.62 -51.44 43.70
N LEU A 636 -39.88 -52.68 43.26
CA LEU A 636 -41.23 -53.19 42.88
C LEU A 636 -42.26 -52.21 42.21
N VAL A 637 -42.35 -52.16 40.87
CA VAL A 637 -43.59 -51.72 40.18
C VAL A 637 -43.99 -52.65 39.03
N LEU A 638 -44.95 -53.54 39.30
CA LEU A 638 -45.64 -54.36 38.28
C LEU A 638 -46.96 -53.70 37.85
N LYS A 639 -47.13 -53.38 36.56
CA LYS A 639 -48.34 -53.68 35.72
C LYS A 639 -48.38 -53.00 34.35
N ARG A 640 -48.53 -53.83 33.31
CA ARG A 640 -49.48 -53.70 32.17
C ARG A 640 -49.28 -52.51 31.19
N GLN A 641 -49.65 -52.59 29.91
CA GLN A 641 -50.21 -53.69 29.11
C GLN A 641 -49.99 -53.42 27.61
N LYS A 642 -49.72 -54.46 26.83
CA LYS A 642 -50.48 -54.72 25.59
C LYS A 642 -50.46 -56.21 25.30
N VAL A 643 -51.51 -56.67 24.63
CA VAL A 643 -51.77 -58.09 24.35
C VAL A 643 -52.04 -58.22 22.87
N HIS A 644 -51.36 -59.15 22.21
CA HIS A 644 -52.01 -59.98 21.21
C HIS A 644 -51.49 -61.41 21.26
N ASN A 645 -52.42 -62.34 21.14
CA ASN A 645 -52.19 -63.71 20.72
C ASN A 645 -51.72 -63.70 19.24
N GLU A 646 -51.26 -64.75 18.60
CA GLU A 646 -51.23 -66.21 18.81
C GLU A 646 -50.02 -66.70 17.95
N SER A 647 -49.51 -67.93 17.94
CA SER A 647 -49.92 -69.24 18.44
C SER A 647 -48.71 -70.20 18.38
N THR A 648 -48.72 -71.28 19.16
CA THR A 648 -48.31 -72.66 18.81
C THR A 648 -47.09 -72.94 17.92
N ASP A 649 -46.24 -73.93 18.21
CA ASP A 649 -46.17 -74.95 19.28
C ASP A 649 -44.79 -75.64 19.13
N ASP A 650 -44.39 -76.42 20.14
CA ASP A 650 -43.56 -77.66 20.12
C ASP A 650 -42.28 -77.74 19.26
N ASP A 651 -41.17 -78.36 19.66
CA ASP A 651 -40.67 -78.92 20.94
C ASP A 651 -39.21 -79.40 20.66
N ASP A 652 -38.44 -79.71 21.71
CA ASP A 652 -37.36 -80.74 21.77
C ASP A 652 -36.15 -80.64 20.76
N ASP A 653 -34.92 -81.08 21.06
CA ASP A 653 -34.32 -81.59 22.31
C ASP A 653 -32.77 -81.54 22.21
N ASP A 654 -32.12 -81.83 23.34
CA ASP A 654 -30.86 -82.59 23.51
C ASP A 654 -29.48 -82.14 22.96
N ASP A 655 -28.53 -82.16 23.90
CA ASP A 655 -27.22 -82.85 23.89
C ASP A 655 -25.96 -82.29 23.18
N ASP A 656 -25.01 -81.91 24.06
CA ASP A 656 -23.68 -82.55 24.27
C ASP A 656 -22.38 -82.16 23.51
N ASP A 657 -21.32 -82.24 24.33
CA ASP A 657 -19.94 -82.73 24.09
C ASP A 657 -18.90 -81.97 23.23
N ASP A 658 -17.94 -81.38 23.97
CA ASP A 658 -16.50 -81.70 23.98
C ASP A 658 -15.49 -81.21 22.90
N ASP A 659 -14.22 -81.48 23.24
CA ASP A 659 -12.94 -81.47 22.49
C ASP A 659 -12.18 -80.14 22.21
N GLU A 660 -11.37 -79.80 23.21
CA GLU A 660 -9.92 -79.48 23.21
C GLU A 660 -9.15 -79.11 21.90
N ASP A 661 -8.31 -78.08 22.06
CA ASP A 661 -6.93 -77.88 21.54
C ASP A 661 -6.53 -78.21 20.07
N ALA A 662 -6.11 -77.15 19.35
CA ALA A 662 -4.95 -77.16 18.44
C ALA A 662 -4.33 -75.76 18.22
#